data_AF-N1UE00-F1
#
_entry.id   AF-N1UE00-F1
#
_cell.length_a   1.000
_cell.length_b   1.000
_cell.length_c   1.000
_cell.angle_alpha   90.00
_cell.angle_beta   90.00
_cell.angle_gamma   90.00
#
_symmetry.space_group_name_H-M   'P 1'
#
loop_
_entity.id
_entity.type
_entity.pdbx_description
1 polymer ?
#
loop_
_entity_poly.entity_id
_entity_poly.type
_entity_poly.pdbx_seq_one_letter_code
_entity_poly.pdbx_strand_id
1 'polypeptide(L)'
;MGFCGEFANGTCFVANTLIQTKDGLKAIEKIQVGDVVRSWNENTNQFENKRVTETFVHEVPQLFFLELDGEEEIHVTWNHPFRRRTTSAGNVTSTETVPPFEPRGIQRTVSTHEHTLQPRTASSLVGSPDTKEGIVLAFDEKEAPHLTPNQLAPNVSKFLTSIHYSAANTVSESEWAKVEDLKLNDEVLKSDGSWGRVTGIYYYNTEPTKVYNLEVEDNHTYIVGGKESASNAGYVVHNYSKEHEAMFSKVRSVSKDMFDVAKQLAGLEGGTGNEVYQRAVKLDGEVKATNALRDVLKTESNALVVKREAAQAGLELVNVRNSEFLKAIRDPKSDNIPGIAELRKQLKGVNPERGFSQSEMKSVSGWMSSNGLGQGLGKTNLGFGGGVSGGADSRMKGYIVSTALSIASSEEHGRLTSSLKDSNEKLAQHKIKEDNIGRQLLERSNAAKADLVKLVQERHGNDPKYAEVLVEHGLVKRDSFEPNEHKVTYDEKLKSMGDKIKPDTQKKLAEYDRKITDLRVSQNKHEAESYAQWNKDHPNESYKRTPEMEKRRNDMIAMQGNLEKERATIINREVAPFTKENELHRLEKLSDANGLSEKQKTELTNLRNEKKAHESQVAALLDRDPSAIEKNLDKLLGKPEPPKDFKAVVKEADTRKSYDKYMGLSQEQINERSQTMAKEYEARDKTEIAWKKSNTSMSAAESDLKRIDANLSKLNTKSADYETKKTSLEEQRKTAQEKVSNIARDHKEYEEQKNKAFETVNKREERESKELITKLGNQNLDKIEKDIAAKKKELAEVFLNDSKNPDKKVKELTKEITKLNTQKDELNEKMAVAIKAIDDRNKSSDIVIGTLPNDLLPDHLAKFMDPVQRKMEWVEKNLAYIKDELYAGENVEYTVSGSQAILEEGVINLGTAHSNQFVDYGATVKIISDSDKSMFGNSNGLDYNEKTGKYEYVQSGRNTCQSYSFLEQLLYIGVLFRDSGRSPIHELAKLQYNLGLTAEMSTNTAAAYTKLLEPHGMKTVTLGDGDHGVAENFANIKAALKRGEIVNAGMYIDGPVNGEHRAGYDKDFNKLKPSKGHRVDIIGFDDKRGEWIVNDSARPNQMIRYKYNDYELGHRWSMVIRKK
;
A
#
# COMPACT_ATOMS: atom_id res chain seq x y z
N MET A 1 -11.00 -4.57 -22.86
CA MET A 1 -12.03 -5.34 -22.15
C MET A 1 -11.34 -6.11 -21.04
N GLY A 2 -11.79 -5.97 -19.80
CA GLY A 2 -11.42 -6.85 -18.70
C GLY A 2 -12.71 -7.14 -17.94
N PHE A 3 -13.08 -8.42 -17.83
CA PHE A 3 -14.21 -8.82 -17.01
C PHE A 3 -13.73 -8.81 -15.56
N CYS A 4 -14.19 -7.81 -14.79
CA CYS A 4 -14.09 -7.84 -13.34
C CYS A 4 -14.92 -9.03 -12.82
N GLY A 5 -14.41 -9.74 -11.82
CA GLY A 5 -15.01 -11.00 -11.37
C GLY A 5 -15.87 -10.79 -10.15
N GLU A 6 -17.17 -10.61 -10.33
CA GLU A 6 -18.13 -10.66 -9.22
C GLU A 6 -18.09 -12.04 -8.51
N PHE A 7 -18.66 -12.07 -7.29
CA PHE A 7 -18.90 -13.23 -6.41
C PHE A 7 -17.76 -13.70 -5.48
N ALA A 8 -17.45 -12.88 -4.47
CA ALA A 8 -16.91 -13.37 -3.20
C ALA A 8 -17.97 -14.13 -2.35
N ASN A 9 -17.53 -14.88 -1.34
CA ASN A 9 -18.42 -15.46 -0.32
C ASN A 9 -18.57 -14.53 0.89
N GLY A 10 -19.64 -14.71 1.66
CA GLY A 10 -19.95 -13.90 2.86
C GLY A 10 -19.10 -14.26 4.07
N THR A 11 -17.78 -14.32 3.89
CA THR A 11 -16.74 -14.44 4.92
C THR A 11 -16.32 -13.02 5.31
N CYS A 12 -16.63 -12.55 6.52
CA CYS A 12 -16.49 -11.12 6.87
C CYS A 12 -16.12 -10.87 8.34
N PHE A 13 -15.66 -9.64 8.62
CA PHE A 13 -15.38 -9.10 9.96
C PHE A 13 -16.19 -7.84 10.25
N VAL A 14 -16.34 -7.45 11.52
CA VAL A 14 -17.04 -6.21 11.90
C VAL A 14 -16.23 -4.93 11.58
N ALA A 15 -16.89 -3.78 11.61
CA ALA A 15 -16.20 -2.48 11.62
C ALA A 15 -15.24 -2.36 12.81
N ASN A 16 -14.12 -1.67 12.60
CA ASN A 16 -12.98 -1.49 13.52
C ASN A 16 -12.05 -2.71 13.68
N THR A 17 -12.36 -3.87 13.10
CA THR A 17 -11.38 -4.97 13.00
C THR A 17 -10.15 -4.47 12.23
N LEU A 18 -8.96 -4.62 12.83
CA LEU A 18 -7.71 -4.08 12.27
C LEU A 18 -7.10 -5.03 11.24
N ILE A 19 -6.64 -4.48 10.11
CA ILE A 19 -5.91 -5.17 9.06
C ILE A 19 -4.47 -4.68 9.06
N GLN A 20 -3.49 -5.58 8.93
CA GLN A 20 -2.08 -5.19 8.86
C GLN A 20 -1.76 -4.68 7.44
N THR A 21 -1.66 -3.36 7.29
CA THR A 21 -1.17 -2.74 6.05
C THR A 21 0.34 -2.58 6.09
N LYS A 22 0.95 -2.30 4.94
CA LYS A 22 2.37 -1.94 4.82
C LYS A 22 2.76 -0.76 5.73
N ASP A 23 1.84 0.16 5.98
CA ASP A 23 2.09 1.45 6.64
C ASP A 23 1.45 1.55 8.05
N GLY A 24 1.03 0.42 8.64
CA GLY A 24 0.46 0.33 9.99
C GLY A 24 -0.83 -0.50 10.06
N LEU A 25 -1.45 -0.56 11.23
CA LEU A 25 -2.76 -1.18 11.42
C LEU A 25 -3.88 -0.23 10.95
N LYS A 26 -4.78 -0.71 10.08
CA LYS A 26 -5.88 0.09 9.52
C LYS A 26 -7.19 -0.68 9.63
N ALA A 27 -8.23 -0.04 10.15
CA ALA A 27 -9.55 -0.66 10.32
C ALA A 27 -10.16 -1.08 8.97
N ILE A 28 -10.79 -2.26 8.92
CA ILE A 28 -11.26 -2.92 7.69
C ILE A 28 -12.22 -2.05 6.86
N GLU A 29 -13.13 -1.32 7.50
CA GLU A 29 -14.09 -0.42 6.83
C GLU A 29 -13.45 0.87 6.28
N LYS A 30 -12.16 1.10 6.57
CA LYS A 30 -11.35 2.20 6.04
C LYS A 30 -10.38 1.73 4.94
N ILE A 31 -10.31 0.42 4.68
CA ILE A 31 -9.52 -0.14 3.57
C ILE A 31 -10.17 0.26 2.24
N GLN A 32 -9.35 0.52 1.22
CA GLN A 32 -9.76 0.93 -0.12
C GLN A 32 -9.00 0.13 -1.17
N VAL A 33 -9.62 -0.06 -2.34
CA VAL A 33 -8.96 -0.66 -3.51
C VAL A 33 -7.69 0.12 -3.86
N GLY A 34 -6.56 -0.59 -3.94
CA GLY A 34 -5.22 -0.02 -4.12
C GLY A 34 -4.40 0.16 -2.83
N ASP A 35 -5.00 0.03 -1.64
CA ASP A 35 -4.23 -0.12 -0.38
C ASP A 35 -3.30 -1.35 -0.48
N VAL A 36 -2.18 -1.32 0.25
CA VAL A 36 -1.24 -2.44 0.31
C VAL A 36 -1.34 -3.14 1.65
N VAL A 37 -1.93 -4.33 1.65
CA VAL A 37 -2.09 -5.20 2.82
C VAL A 37 -1.01 -6.26 2.89
N ARG A 38 -0.69 -6.71 4.10
CA ARG A 38 0.13 -7.88 4.30
C ARG A 38 -0.71 -9.14 4.05
N SER A 39 -0.13 -10.07 3.32
CA SER A 39 -0.75 -11.25 2.75
C SER A 39 0.17 -12.46 2.91
N TRP A 40 -0.35 -13.67 2.76
CA TRP A 40 0.39 -14.92 2.87
C TRP A 40 0.26 -15.74 1.59
N ASN A 41 1.38 -15.97 0.91
CA ASN A 41 1.42 -16.68 -0.35
C ASN A 41 1.51 -18.19 -0.11
N GLU A 42 0.43 -18.93 -0.34
CA GLU A 42 0.39 -20.37 -0.07
C GLU A 42 1.33 -21.21 -0.94
N ASN A 43 1.66 -20.72 -2.14
CA ASN A 43 2.58 -21.41 -3.05
C ASN A 43 4.03 -21.34 -2.58
N THR A 44 4.41 -20.28 -1.86
CA THR A 44 5.78 -20.10 -1.31
C THR A 44 5.86 -20.26 0.21
N ASN A 45 4.70 -20.29 0.89
CA ASN A 45 4.52 -20.23 2.34
C ASN A 45 5.12 -18.97 3.01
N GLN A 46 5.33 -17.89 2.26
CA GLN A 46 5.95 -16.64 2.74
C GLN A 46 4.93 -15.49 2.86
N PHE A 47 5.19 -14.56 3.79
CA PHE A 47 4.44 -13.31 3.89
C PHE A 47 4.96 -12.28 2.89
N GLU A 48 4.05 -11.66 2.14
CA GLU A 48 4.35 -10.59 1.19
C GLU A 48 3.30 -9.48 1.26
N ASN A 49 3.57 -8.34 0.60
CA ASN A 49 2.69 -7.18 0.58
C ASN A 49 2.01 -7.07 -0.80
N LYS A 50 0.69 -7.16 -0.82
CA LYS A 50 -0.15 -7.20 -2.03
C LYS A 50 -1.17 -6.08 -2.04
N ARG A 51 -1.69 -5.72 -3.22
CA ARG A 51 -2.80 -4.75 -3.30
C ARG A 51 -4.13 -5.38 -2.97
N VAL A 52 -4.98 -4.57 -2.34
CA VAL A 52 -6.42 -4.80 -2.29
C VAL A 52 -7.01 -4.52 -3.67
N THR A 53 -7.66 -5.50 -4.27
CA THR A 53 -8.30 -5.40 -5.60
C THR A 53 -9.79 -5.08 -5.50
N GLU A 54 -10.45 -5.46 -4.42
CA GLU A 54 -11.88 -5.22 -4.17
C GLU A 54 -12.18 -5.11 -2.67
N THR A 55 -13.31 -4.50 -2.31
CA THR A 55 -13.77 -4.35 -0.92
C THR A 55 -15.27 -4.62 -0.83
N PHE A 56 -15.68 -5.52 0.06
CA PHE A 56 -17.05 -6.02 0.20
C PHE A 56 -17.70 -5.49 1.49
N VAL A 57 -19.03 -5.25 1.44
CA VAL A 57 -19.83 -4.88 2.62
C VAL A 57 -21.15 -5.65 2.60
N HIS A 58 -21.48 -6.32 3.70
CA HIS A 58 -22.71 -7.10 3.89
C HIS A 58 -23.33 -6.81 5.27
N GLU A 59 -24.55 -7.27 5.51
CA GLU A 59 -25.20 -7.21 6.83
C GLU A 59 -25.55 -8.62 7.30
N VAL A 60 -25.22 -8.96 8.55
CA VAL A 60 -25.45 -10.29 9.14
C VAL A 60 -26.15 -10.22 10.51
N PRO A 61 -27.02 -11.18 10.86
CA PRO A 61 -27.72 -11.21 12.15
C PRO A 61 -26.99 -12.05 13.22
N GLN A 62 -25.90 -12.74 12.87
CA GLN A 62 -25.14 -13.61 13.77
C GLN A 62 -23.64 -13.44 13.53
N LEU A 63 -22.88 -13.42 14.63
CA LEU A 63 -21.44 -13.27 14.65
C LEU A 63 -20.82 -14.23 15.67
N PHE A 64 -19.55 -14.54 15.46
CA PHE A 64 -18.72 -15.31 16.37
C PHE A 64 -17.68 -14.37 17.00
N PHE A 65 -17.45 -14.56 18.29
CA PHE A 65 -16.34 -14.04 19.08
C PHE A 65 -15.29 -15.15 19.14
N LEU A 66 -14.13 -14.89 18.56
CA LEU A 66 -12.96 -15.76 18.58
C LEU A 66 -11.89 -15.10 19.45
N GLU A 67 -11.51 -15.78 20.53
CA GLU A 67 -10.50 -15.31 21.49
C GLU A 67 -9.20 -16.07 21.26
N LEU A 68 -8.12 -15.32 21.06
CA LEU A 68 -6.80 -15.82 20.70
C LEU A 68 -5.74 -15.40 21.73
N ASP A 69 -4.98 -16.38 22.22
CA ASP A 69 -3.97 -16.30 23.27
C ASP A 69 -4.42 -15.63 24.59
N GLY A 70 -5.73 -15.47 24.83
CA GLY A 70 -6.28 -14.77 25.99
C GLY A 70 -6.09 -13.24 25.99
N GLU A 71 -5.64 -12.65 24.87
CA GLU A 71 -5.33 -11.22 24.76
C GLU A 71 -5.93 -10.50 23.54
N GLU A 72 -6.48 -11.23 22.57
CA GLU A 72 -7.06 -10.68 21.34
C GLU A 72 -8.45 -11.26 21.03
N GLU A 73 -9.42 -10.37 20.83
CA GLU A 73 -10.83 -10.66 20.59
C GLU A 73 -11.19 -10.30 19.14
N ILE A 74 -11.60 -11.28 18.32
CA ILE A 74 -11.96 -11.07 16.91
C ILE A 74 -13.44 -11.39 16.69
N HIS A 75 -14.19 -10.42 16.15
CA HIS A 75 -15.61 -10.53 15.84
C HIS A 75 -15.79 -10.79 14.33
N VAL A 76 -16.33 -11.97 13.99
CA VAL A 76 -16.16 -12.61 12.66
C VAL A 76 -17.37 -13.48 12.28
N THR A 77 -17.59 -13.74 10.99
CA THR A 77 -18.63 -14.70 10.53
C THR A 77 -18.18 -16.16 10.71
N TRP A 78 -19.14 -17.06 11.02
CA TRP A 78 -18.91 -18.49 11.31
C TRP A 78 -18.07 -19.24 10.26
N ASN A 79 -18.17 -18.81 9.01
CA ASN A 79 -17.57 -19.43 7.82
C ASN A 79 -16.15 -18.92 7.50
N HIS A 80 -15.62 -17.92 8.20
CA HIS A 80 -14.34 -17.31 7.84
C HIS A 80 -13.16 -18.28 8.13
N PRO A 81 -12.31 -18.61 7.15
CA PRO A 81 -11.21 -19.55 7.37
C PRO A 81 -9.97 -18.89 7.96
N PHE A 82 -9.43 -19.51 9.02
CA PHE A 82 -8.12 -19.25 9.62
C PHE A 82 -7.17 -20.41 9.31
N ARG A 83 -5.85 -20.15 9.24
CA ARG A 83 -4.88 -21.22 8.98
C ARG A 83 -4.55 -21.96 10.28
N ARG A 84 -5.10 -23.16 10.47
CA ARG A 84 -4.86 -24.04 11.62
C ARG A 84 -3.65 -24.96 11.39
N ARG A 85 -2.88 -25.23 12.44
CA ARG A 85 -1.83 -26.25 12.49
C ARG A 85 -2.45 -27.65 12.64
N THR A 86 -2.09 -28.60 11.78
CA THR A 86 -2.59 -29.98 11.92
C THR A 86 -1.65 -30.77 12.83
N THR A 87 -2.14 -31.14 14.02
CA THR A 87 -1.42 -32.03 14.94
C THR A 87 -1.52 -33.48 14.47
N SER A 88 -0.39 -34.17 14.35
CA SER A 88 -0.37 -35.60 14.02
C SER A 88 -1.06 -36.40 15.12
N ALA A 89 -2.17 -37.08 14.79
CA ALA A 89 -3.09 -37.63 15.77
C ALA A 89 -2.45 -38.71 16.68
N GLY A 90 -2.59 -38.55 18.00
CA GLY A 90 -2.13 -39.53 18.98
C GLY A 90 -2.84 -39.38 20.33
N ASN A 91 -3.50 -40.46 20.77
CA ASN A 91 -4.14 -40.67 22.07
C ASN A 91 -5.35 -39.80 22.44
N VAL A 92 -6.55 -40.36 22.21
CA VAL A 92 -7.71 -40.12 23.07
C VAL A 92 -7.62 -41.07 24.27
N THR A 93 -7.59 -40.54 25.49
CA THR A 93 -7.75 -41.34 26.73
C THR A 93 -8.53 -40.56 27.79
N SER A 94 -9.44 -41.27 28.47
CA SER A 94 -10.07 -40.92 29.77
C SER A 94 -10.73 -39.54 29.92
N THR A 95 -12.02 -39.49 29.57
CA THR A 95 -13.11 -39.11 30.50
C THR A 95 -12.85 -38.02 31.56
N GLU A 96 -13.34 -36.81 31.29
CA GLU A 96 -14.01 -35.99 32.32
C GLU A 96 -15.35 -35.46 31.77
N THR A 97 -16.39 -35.44 32.60
CA THR A 97 -17.72 -34.96 32.25
C THR A 97 -17.82 -33.45 32.43
N VAL A 98 -18.09 -32.71 31.36
CA VAL A 98 -18.34 -31.26 31.41
C VAL A 98 -19.62 -30.98 32.22
N PRO A 99 -19.57 -30.20 33.32
CA PRO A 99 -20.76 -29.75 34.02
C PRO A 99 -21.41 -28.57 33.26
N PRO A 100 -22.75 -28.42 33.27
CA PRO A 100 -23.42 -27.29 32.63
C PRO A 100 -23.16 -25.99 33.40
N PHE A 101 -22.77 -24.93 32.69
CA PHE A 101 -22.44 -23.62 33.27
C PHE A 101 -23.63 -22.66 33.29
N GLU A 102 -23.81 -21.91 34.38
CA GLU A 102 -24.89 -20.93 34.54
C GLU A 102 -24.51 -19.54 33.96
N PRO A 103 -25.38 -18.87 33.19
CA PRO A 103 -25.06 -17.57 32.59
C PRO A 103 -25.41 -16.39 33.51
N ARG A 104 -24.43 -15.85 34.27
CA ARG A 104 -24.59 -14.55 34.98
C ARG A 104 -23.33 -13.67 35.03
N GLY A 105 -23.36 -12.63 34.19
CA GLY A 105 -23.18 -11.23 34.64
C GLY A 105 -21.77 -10.75 35.02
N ILE A 106 -21.11 -10.07 34.09
CA ILE A 106 -20.05 -9.10 34.42
C ILE A 106 -20.70 -7.87 35.09
N GLN A 107 -20.11 -7.38 36.19
CA GLN A 107 -20.37 -6.02 36.67
C GLN A 107 -19.04 -5.33 37.01
N ARG A 108 -18.74 -4.23 36.30
CA ARG A 108 -17.57 -3.38 36.58
C ARG A 108 -17.92 -2.32 37.62
N THR A 109 -17.04 -2.09 38.59
CA THR A 109 -17.00 -0.89 39.42
C THR A 109 -15.57 -0.35 39.49
N VAL A 110 -15.40 0.92 39.84
CA VAL A 110 -14.18 1.70 39.60
C VAL A 110 -13.68 2.34 40.90
N SER A 111 -12.37 2.61 40.96
CA SER A 111 -11.73 3.78 41.62
C SER A 111 -10.85 3.55 42.87
N THR A 112 -9.53 3.57 42.62
CA THR A 112 -8.52 4.48 43.23
C THR A 112 -8.16 4.46 44.74
N HIS A 113 -6.83 4.34 44.99
CA HIS A 113 -6.05 4.69 46.22
C HIS A 113 -6.28 3.81 47.48
N GLU A 114 -5.30 3.55 48.37
CA GLU A 114 -3.90 4.04 48.51
C GLU A 114 -2.98 2.99 49.24
N HIS A 115 -1.66 3.21 49.24
CA HIS A 115 -0.53 2.64 50.06
C HIS A 115 -0.63 1.24 50.76
N THR A 116 0.42 0.39 50.86
CA THR A 116 1.66 0.64 51.65
C THR A 116 2.74 -0.48 51.52
N LEU A 117 4.02 -0.10 51.32
CA LEU A 117 5.33 -0.76 51.63
C LEU A 117 5.72 -2.23 51.24
N GLN A 118 7.05 -2.42 51.23
CA GLN A 118 7.94 -3.57 50.91
C GLN A 118 8.31 -4.41 52.20
N PRO A 119 9.09 -5.54 52.21
CA PRO A 119 10.24 -5.88 51.32
C PRO A 119 10.59 -7.37 51.00
N ARG A 120 11.76 -7.52 50.34
CA ARG A 120 12.45 -8.66 49.67
C ARG A 120 13.14 -9.71 50.58
N THR A 121 13.45 -10.90 50.00
CA THR A 121 14.79 -11.55 49.77
C THR A 121 14.57 -12.88 48.98
N ALA A 122 15.31 -13.35 47.94
CA ALA A 122 16.76 -13.53 47.62
C ALA A 122 17.39 -14.80 48.27
N SER A 123 18.17 -15.71 47.64
CA SER A 123 18.77 -15.91 46.28
C SER A 123 19.15 -17.44 46.11
N SER A 124 19.92 -18.07 45.18
CA SER A 124 20.82 -17.76 44.03
C SER A 124 21.20 -19.06 43.21
N LEU A 125 22.10 -18.98 42.18
CA LEU A 125 22.89 -20.05 41.49
C LEU A 125 22.16 -21.04 40.52
N VAL A 126 22.78 -21.87 39.63
CA VAL A 126 23.86 -21.78 38.57
C VAL A 126 24.38 -23.22 38.21
N GLY A 127 24.52 -23.63 36.92
CA GLY A 127 25.23 -24.90 36.55
C GLY A 127 24.93 -25.57 35.17
N SER A 128 25.84 -26.42 34.65
CA SER A 128 25.86 -27.17 33.33
C SER A 128 26.92 -28.33 33.40
N PRO A 129 27.40 -29.08 32.34
CA PRO A 129 27.17 -29.12 30.87
C PRO A 129 27.18 -30.56 30.18
N ASP A 130 27.36 -30.63 28.83
CA ASP A 130 28.07 -31.67 28.00
C ASP A 130 27.56 -33.14 27.85
N THR A 131 27.91 -34.02 26.86
CA THR A 131 28.54 -33.96 25.49
C THR A 131 28.38 -35.26 24.62
N LYS A 132 28.53 -35.14 23.27
CA LYS A 132 29.24 -36.04 22.26
C LYS A 132 28.76 -37.45 21.75
N GLU A 133 29.19 -37.76 20.50
CA GLU A 133 29.35 -39.07 19.77
C GLU A 133 28.16 -40.10 19.66
N GLY A 134 28.18 -41.23 18.91
CA GLY A 134 29.12 -41.84 17.91
C GLY A 134 28.63 -43.23 17.35
N ILE A 135 29.09 -43.69 16.16
CA ILE A 135 28.63 -44.91 15.38
C ILE A 135 29.79 -45.54 14.54
N VAL A 136 29.88 -46.88 14.27
CA VAL A 136 29.98 -47.67 12.97
C VAL A 136 30.13 -49.22 13.21
N LEU A 137 29.73 -50.09 12.23
CA LEU A 137 30.13 -51.51 11.91
C LEU A 137 29.31 -52.71 12.49
N ALA A 138 29.22 -53.93 11.90
CA ALA A 138 29.21 -54.43 10.49
C ALA A 138 29.00 -55.99 10.35
N PHE A 139 28.17 -56.46 9.38
CA PHE A 139 28.14 -57.82 8.71
C PHE A 139 27.92 -59.11 9.60
N ASP A 140 27.61 -60.36 9.17
CA ASP A 140 27.08 -61.08 7.94
C ASP A 140 26.51 -62.49 8.37
N GLU A 141 26.16 -63.57 7.61
CA GLU A 141 26.18 -64.03 6.19
C GLU A 141 25.19 -65.24 5.94
N LYS A 142 24.93 -65.63 4.66
CA LYS A 142 24.60 -67.00 4.07
C LYS A 142 23.43 -67.90 4.57
N GLU A 143 22.70 -68.70 3.74
CA GLU A 143 22.64 -68.89 2.27
C GLU A 143 21.33 -69.60 1.77
N ALA A 144 20.80 -69.19 0.59
CA ALA A 144 20.09 -69.93 -0.50
C ALA A 144 18.86 -70.87 -0.25
N PRO A 145 17.88 -71.03 -1.20
CA PRO A 145 18.01 -70.86 -2.67
C PRO A 145 16.91 -70.06 -3.45
N HIS A 146 17.43 -69.23 -4.38
CA HIS A 146 16.95 -68.89 -5.74
C HIS A 146 15.51 -68.39 -6.07
N LEU A 147 15.43 -67.07 -6.37
CA LEU A 147 14.79 -66.40 -7.53
C LEU A 147 13.28 -66.61 -7.80
N THR A 148 12.45 -65.57 -8.02
CA THR A 148 12.71 -64.21 -8.55
C THR A 148 11.96 -63.10 -7.77
N PRO A 149 12.43 -61.82 -7.75
CA PRO A 149 11.71 -60.70 -7.11
C PRO A 149 10.72 -60.03 -8.10
N ASN A 150 9.46 -59.70 -7.79
CA ASN A 150 8.84 -59.02 -6.62
C ASN A 150 9.30 -57.56 -6.44
N GLN A 151 8.45 -56.53 -6.32
CA GLN A 151 7.01 -56.42 -6.00
C GLN A 151 6.63 -56.84 -4.57
N LEU A 152 6.34 -55.85 -3.69
CA LEU A 152 5.91 -55.97 -2.27
C LEU A 152 7.03 -56.39 -1.27
N ALA A 153 7.12 -55.85 -0.04
CA ALA A 153 6.47 -54.65 0.51
C ALA A 153 7.34 -53.85 1.54
N PRO A 154 7.13 -53.87 2.88
CA PRO A 154 7.21 -52.62 3.66
C PRO A 154 8.40 -52.50 4.63
N ASN A 155 8.62 -51.25 5.11
CA ASN A 155 9.21 -50.84 6.39
C ASN A 155 10.23 -51.76 7.09
N VAL A 156 11.49 -51.29 7.18
CA VAL A 156 12.12 -50.83 8.45
C VAL A 156 13.53 -50.30 8.14
N SER A 157 13.82 -49.06 8.56
CA SER A 157 15.20 -48.61 8.81
C SER A 157 15.20 -47.49 9.85
N LYS A 158 15.23 -47.89 11.13
CA LYS A 158 15.79 -47.07 12.22
C LYS A 158 17.22 -47.57 12.45
N PHE A 159 18.09 -46.69 12.98
CA PHE A 159 19.49 -46.96 13.32
C PHE A 159 20.37 -47.20 12.06
N LEU A 160 21.42 -46.43 11.73
CA LEU A 160 22.16 -45.41 12.47
C LEU A 160 22.81 -44.35 11.53
N THR A 161 22.40 -43.06 11.59
CA THR A 161 23.32 -41.90 11.45
C THR A 161 22.71 -40.67 12.13
N SER A 162 23.12 -40.38 13.36
CA SER A 162 22.69 -39.18 14.10
C SER A 162 23.89 -38.47 14.74
N ILE A 163 24.53 -37.56 14.00
CA ILE A 163 25.54 -36.64 14.54
C ILE A 163 25.34 -35.24 13.93
N HIS A 164 24.79 -34.33 14.76
CA HIS A 164 25.06 -32.88 14.89
C HIS A 164 25.88 -32.16 13.79
N TYR A 165 25.53 -30.97 13.27
CA TYR A 165 24.53 -29.92 13.58
C TYR A 165 24.13 -29.18 12.26
N SER A 166 23.07 -28.35 12.12
CA SER A 166 21.73 -28.25 12.74
C SER A 166 20.92 -27.09 12.08
N ALA A 167 19.71 -26.81 12.60
CA ALA A 167 19.02 -25.51 12.56
C ALA A 167 18.59 -24.88 11.21
N ALA A 168 17.64 -25.52 10.51
CA ALA A 168 16.44 -24.86 9.92
C ALA A 168 15.40 -25.89 9.43
N ASN A 169 14.14 -25.48 9.30
CA ASN A 169 13.03 -26.16 8.63
C ASN A 169 12.73 -27.63 9.02
N THR A 170 11.99 -27.82 10.12
CA THR A 170 11.01 -28.92 10.20
C THR A 170 9.69 -28.47 9.59
N VAL A 171 9.14 -29.24 8.65
CA VAL A 171 7.80 -28.98 8.09
C VAL A 171 6.77 -29.23 9.18
N SER A 172 5.82 -28.29 9.34
CA SER A 172 4.58 -28.55 10.08
C SER A 172 3.40 -28.37 9.12
N GLU A 173 2.57 -29.40 9.04
CA GLU A 173 1.39 -29.40 8.18
C GLU A 173 0.33 -28.44 8.74
N SER A 174 -0.47 -27.85 7.85
CA SER A 174 -1.48 -26.86 8.20
C SER A 174 -2.62 -26.81 7.17
N GLU A 175 -3.80 -26.42 7.62
CA GLU A 175 -5.05 -26.44 6.85
C GLU A 175 -5.89 -25.18 7.11
N TRP A 176 -6.78 -24.84 6.17
CA TRP A 176 -7.81 -23.82 6.40
C TRP A 176 -8.98 -24.43 7.18
N ALA A 177 -9.27 -23.88 8.35
CA ALA A 177 -10.42 -24.24 9.18
C ALA A 177 -11.34 -23.03 9.38
N LYS A 178 -12.65 -23.19 9.25
CA LYS A 178 -13.62 -22.11 9.54
C LYS A 178 -13.68 -21.84 11.04
N VAL A 179 -14.14 -20.66 11.46
CA VAL A 179 -14.39 -20.36 12.88
C VAL A 179 -15.32 -21.38 13.55
N GLU A 180 -16.33 -21.91 12.85
CA GLU A 180 -17.19 -23.01 13.37
C GLU A 180 -16.46 -24.36 13.56
N ASP A 181 -15.36 -24.59 12.82
CA ASP A 181 -14.60 -25.85 12.81
C ASP A 181 -13.37 -25.81 13.76
N LEU A 182 -13.05 -24.63 14.31
CA LEU A 182 -12.00 -24.43 15.31
C LEU A 182 -12.42 -24.97 16.69
N LYS A 183 -11.44 -25.29 17.53
CA LYS A 183 -11.63 -25.82 18.89
C LYS A 183 -10.69 -25.14 19.87
N LEU A 184 -11.05 -25.20 21.16
CA LEU A 184 -10.17 -24.76 22.25
C LEU A 184 -8.83 -25.53 22.20
N ASN A 185 -7.73 -24.80 22.25
CA ASN A 185 -6.35 -25.28 22.04
C ASN A 185 -5.95 -25.59 20.58
N ASP A 186 -6.78 -25.33 19.57
CA ASP A 186 -6.28 -25.28 18.19
C ASP A 186 -5.24 -24.15 18.07
N GLU A 187 -4.22 -24.37 17.24
CA GLU A 187 -3.15 -23.40 16.96
C GLU A 187 -3.37 -22.78 15.58
N VAL A 188 -3.48 -21.44 15.51
CA VAL A 188 -3.68 -20.66 14.28
C VAL A 188 -2.47 -19.78 13.95
N LEU A 189 -2.15 -19.65 12.65
CA LEU A 189 -0.92 -19.02 12.17
C LEU A 189 -0.92 -17.51 12.42
N LYS A 190 0.19 -17.00 12.97
CA LYS A 190 0.47 -15.57 13.14
C LYS A 190 1.36 -15.02 12.02
N SER A 191 1.28 -13.72 11.83
CA SER A 191 2.01 -12.94 10.83
C SER A 191 3.51 -12.78 11.12
N ASP A 192 4.01 -13.24 12.26
CA ASP A 192 5.44 -13.42 12.52
C ASP A 192 5.94 -14.85 12.21
N GLY A 193 5.05 -15.76 11.81
CA GLY A 193 5.34 -17.18 11.57
C GLY A 193 5.22 -18.07 12.82
N SER A 194 4.86 -17.50 13.97
CA SER A 194 4.49 -18.28 15.17
C SER A 194 3.05 -18.77 15.10
N TRP A 195 2.60 -19.47 16.14
CA TRP A 195 1.24 -20.00 16.26
C TRP A 195 0.60 -19.46 17.54
N GLY A 196 -0.61 -18.92 17.43
CA GLY A 196 -1.42 -18.50 18.57
C GLY A 196 -2.52 -19.50 18.88
N ARG A 197 -2.91 -19.60 20.14
CA ARG A 197 -3.86 -20.59 20.65
C ARG A 197 -5.28 -20.04 20.68
N VAL A 198 -6.25 -20.81 20.21
CA VAL A 198 -7.67 -20.52 20.44
C VAL A 198 -8.02 -20.77 21.91
N THR A 199 -8.33 -19.70 22.64
CA THR A 199 -8.67 -19.74 24.08
C THR A 199 -10.18 -19.64 24.36
N GLY A 200 -10.96 -19.14 23.39
CA GLY A 200 -12.41 -19.00 23.48
C GLY A 200 -13.07 -18.96 22.11
N ILE A 201 -14.26 -19.58 21.99
CA ILE A 201 -15.13 -19.47 20.83
C ILE A 201 -16.58 -19.36 21.33
N TYR A 202 -17.24 -18.27 21.03
CA TYR A 202 -18.65 -18.02 21.40
C TYR A 202 -19.40 -17.44 20.21
N TYR A 203 -20.66 -17.81 20.01
CA TYR A 203 -21.52 -17.16 19.01
C TYR A 203 -22.57 -16.29 19.69
N TYR A 204 -22.98 -15.22 19.03
CA TYR A 204 -24.05 -14.33 19.49
C TYR A 204 -24.84 -13.79 18.31
N ASN A 205 -26.14 -13.58 18.55
CA ASN A 205 -27.02 -12.91 17.60
C ASN A 205 -26.93 -11.39 17.82
N THR A 206 -27.08 -10.63 16.74
CA THR A 206 -26.99 -9.17 16.71
C THR A 206 -28.09 -8.60 15.82
N GLU A 207 -28.42 -7.30 15.97
CA GLU A 207 -29.19 -6.60 14.94
C GLU A 207 -28.38 -6.60 13.62
N PRO A 208 -29.00 -6.56 12.43
CA PRO A 208 -28.30 -6.66 11.14
C PRO A 208 -27.06 -5.76 11.05
N THR A 209 -25.88 -6.35 11.26
CA THR A 209 -24.64 -5.63 11.54
C THR A 209 -23.80 -5.57 10.29
N LYS A 210 -23.32 -4.37 9.93
CA LYS A 210 -22.42 -4.19 8.79
C LYS A 210 -21.08 -4.85 9.03
N VAL A 211 -20.76 -5.80 8.17
CA VAL A 211 -19.52 -6.56 8.12
C VAL A 211 -18.83 -6.37 6.77
N TYR A 212 -17.51 -6.53 6.76
CA TYR A 212 -16.61 -6.13 5.70
C TYR A 212 -15.68 -7.29 5.31
N ASN A 213 -15.27 -7.32 4.05
CA ASN A 213 -14.17 -8.15 3.57
C ASN A 213 -13.42 -7.42 2.44
N LEU A 214 -12.29 -7.95 1.97
CA LEU A 214 -11.43 -7.37 0.95
C LEU A 214 -10.78 -8.48 0.10
N GLU A 215 -10.66 -8.28 -1.21
CA GLU A 215 -9.96 -9.21 -2.11
C GLU A 215 -8.50 -8.76 -2.30
N VAL A 216 -7.57 -9.72 -2.37
CA VAL A 216 -6.12 -9.46 -2.40
C VAL A 216 -5.45 -10.05 -3.65
N GLU A 217 -4.68 -9.22 -4.34
CA GLU A 217 -3.88 -9.54 -5.53
C GLU A 217 -3.06 -10.84 -5.36
N ASP A 218 -3.22 -11.76 -6.31
CA ASP A 218 -2.62 -13.12 -6.43
C ASP A 218 -2.86 -14.14 -5.29
N ASN A 219 -3.14 -13.71 -4.06
CA ASN A 219 -3.04 -14.57 -2.87
C ASN A 219 -4.36 -14.87 -2.15
N HIS A 220 -5.41 -14.06 -2.32
CA HIS A 220 -6.72 -14.21 -1.63
C HIS A 220 -6.67 -14.26 -0.07
N THR A 221 -5.51 -14.01 0.55
CA THR A 221 -5.27 -13.98 2.01
C THR A 221 -4.85 -12.61 2.51
N TYR A 222 -5.14 -12.32 3.78
CA TYR A 222 -4.62 -11.15 4.49
C TYR A 222 -4.40 -11.42 5.99
N ILE A 223 -3.83 -10.43 6.68
CA ILE A 223 -3.59 -10.47 8.13
C ILE A 223 -4.63 -9.62 8.87
N VAL A 224 -5.25 -10.22 9.89
CA VAL A 224 -6.25 -9.60 10.78
C VAL A 224 -5.75 -9.54 12.23
N GLY A 225 -5.97 -8.42 12.91
CA GLY A 225 -5.56 -8.21 14.31
C GLY A 225 -4.10 -7.77 14.51
N GLY A 226 -3.65 -7.84 15.76
CA GLY A 226 -2.32 -7.43 16.24
C GLY A 226 -2.31 -6.05 16.93
N LYS A 227 -1.18 -5.74 17.60
CA LYS A 227 -0.90 -4.45 18.24
C LYS A 227 0.49 -3.95 17.79
N GLU A 228 0.77 -2.65 17.89
CA GLU A 228 2.08 -2.08 17.49
C GLU A 228 3.25 -2.44 18.43
N SER A 229 2.97 -3.08 19.57
CA SER A 229 3.99 -3.63 20.46
C SER A 229 4.45 -5.02 20.01
N ALA A 230 5.75 -5.30 20.10
CA ALA A 230 6.43 -6.46 19.52
C ALA A 230 6.11 -7.84 20.15
N SER A 231 4.99 -7.96 20.88
CA SER A 231 4.52 -9.20 21.52
C SER A 231 3.17 -9.71 21.00
N ASN A 232 2.44 -8.97 20.15
CA ASN A 232 1.15 -9.42 19.63
C ASN A 232 1.00 -9.24 18.11
N ALA A 233 1.39 -10.27 17.36
CA ALA A 233 1.25 -10.36 15.91
C ALA A 233 -0.15 -10.85 15.49
N GLY A 234 -0.76 -10.21 14.48
CA GLY A 234 -2.06 -10.60 13.92
C GLY A 234 -2.03 -11.90 13.12
N TYR A 235 -3.20 -12.43 12.78
CA TYR A 235 -3.45 -13.81 12.31
C TYR A 235 -3.77 -13.90 10.82
N VAL A 236 -3.52 -15.06 10.20
CA VAL A 236 -3.69 -15.29 8.75
C VAL A 236 -5.08 -15.84 8.41
N VAL A 237 -5.78 -15.19 7.49
CA VAL A 237 -7.13 -15.54 7.02
C VAL A 237 -7.25 -15.53 5.48
N HIS A 238 -8.28 -16.17 4.94
CA HIS A 238 -8.51 -16.39 3.49
C HIS A 238 -9.96 -16.13 3.07
N ASN A 239 -10.21 -15.81 1.80
CA ASN A 239 -11.56 -15.46 1.33
C ASN A 239 -12.46 -16.64 0.95
N TYR A 240 -11.90 -17.79 0.56
CA TYR A 240 -12.64 -18.93 0.01
C TYR A 240 -12.41 -20.23 0.80
N SER A 241 -13.26 -21.24 0.58
CA SER A 241 -12.99 -22.61 1.07
C SER A 241 -12.23 -23.43 0.01
N LYS A 242 -11.37 -24.33 0.48
CA LYS A 242 -10.39 -25.10 -0.29
C LYS A 242 -11.00 -25.92 -1.43
N GLU A 243 -12.22 -26.40 -1.24
CA GLU A 243 -12.98 -27.22 -2.20
C GLU A 243 -13.52 -26.38 -3.36
N HIS A 244 -13.98 -25.16 -3.06
CA HIS A 244 -14.52 -24.24 -4.05
C HIS A 244 -13.41 -23.63 -4.90
N GLU A 245 -12.34 -23.15 -4.27
CA GLU A 245 -11.19 -22.55 -4.94
C GLU A 245 -10.59 -23.50 -5.99
N ALA A 246 -10.31 -24.74 -5.60
CA ALA A 246 -9.77 -25.78 -6.47
C ALA A 246 -10.69 -26.13 -7.67
N MET A 247 -12.01 -25.95 -7.53
CA MET A 247 -12.97 -26.19 -8.61
C MET A 247 -13.09 -25.00 -9.56
N PHE A 248 -13.26 -23.79 -9.03
CA PHE A 248 -13.48 -22.59 -9.86
C PHE A 248 -12.21 -22.08 -10.54
N SER A 249 -11.05 -22.17 -9.88
CA SER A 249 -9.75 -21.89 -10.51
C SER A 249 -9.56 -22.74 -11.77
N LYS A 250 -9.88 -24.05 -11.68
CA LYS A 250 -9.72 -25.02 -12.76
C LYS A 250 -10.66 -24.81 -13.95
N VAL A 251 -11.90 -24.38 -13.74
CA VAL A 251 -12.83 -24.06 -14.84
C VAL A 251 -12.52 -22.69 -15.47
N ARG A 252 -12.16 -21.70 -14.65
CA ARG A 252 -11.76 -20.36 -15.12
C ARG A 252 -10.44 -20.40 -15.90
N SER A 253 -9.49 -21.28 -15.55
CA SER A 253 -8.32 -21.56 -16.39
C SER A 253 -8.78 -22.16 -17.73
N VAL A 254 -9.47 -23.31 -17.74
CA VAL A 254 -9.79 -24.02 -18.99
C VAL A 254 -10.53 -23.15 -20.00
N SER A 255 -11.46 -22.30 -19.57
CA SER A 255 -12.12 -21.36 -20.49
C SER A 255 -11.15 -20.32 -21.09
N LYS A 256 -10.20 -19.79 -20.30
CA LYS A 256 -9.17 -18.86 -20.75
C LYS A 256 -8.16 -19.56 -21.66
N ASP A 257 -7.65 -20.72 -21.22
CA ASP A 257 -6.72 -21.59 -21.93
C ASP A 257 -7.25 -21.87 -23.35
N MET A 258 -8.55 -22.16 -23.50
CA MET A 258 -9.20 -22.35 -24.80
C MET A 258 -9.24 -21.07 -25.67
N PHE A 259 -9.40 -19.88 -25.10
CA PHE A 259 -9.36 -18.61 -25.85
C PHE A 259 -7.93 -18.23 -26.28
N ASP A 260 -6.94 -18.42 -25.42
CA ASP A 260 -5.55 -18.10 -25.73
C ASP A 260 -4.97 -19.11 -26.76
N VAL A 261 -5.36 -20.39 -26.70
CA VAL A 261 -5.15 -21.37 -27.80
C VAL A 261 -5.84 -20.92 -29.08
N ALA A 262 -7.12 -20.53 -29.06
CA ALA A 262 -7.83 -20.06 -30.26
C ALA A 262 -7.08 -18.90 -30.95
N LYS A 263 -6.54 -17.98 -30.14
CA LYS A 263 -5.81 -16.79 -30.56
C LYS A 263 -4.41 -17.09 -31.12
N GLN A 264 -3.68 -18.05 -30.54
CA GLN A 264 -2.42 -18.53 -31.12
C GLN A 264 -2.65 -19.29 -32.43
N LEU A 265 -3.64 -20.19 -32.47
CA LEU A 265 -4.01 -20.96 -33.67
C LEU A 265 -4.68 -20.13 -34.78
N ALA A 266 -5.08 -18.89 -34.51
CA ALA A 266 -5.59 -17.96 -35.53
C ALA A 266 -4.48 -17.39 -36.43
N GLY A 267 -3.20 -17.49 -36.03
CA GLY A 267 -2.04 -17.08 -36.83
C GLY A 267 -1.45 -18.18 -37.72
N LEU A 268 -2.02 -19.39 -37.72
CA LEU A 268 -1.52 -20.54 -38.47
C LEU A 268 -2.46 -20.89 -39.64
N GLU A 269 -1.89 -21.38 -40.75
CA GLU A 269 -2.65 -21.71 -41.95
C GLU A 269 -3.60 -22.90 -41.71
N GLY A 270 -4.82 -22.81 -42.26
CA GLY A 270 -5.87 -23.84 -42.12
C GLY A 270 -7.09 -23.44 -41.28
N GLY A 271 -7.17 -22.18 -40.81
CA GLY A 271 -8.41 -21.58 -40.29
C GLY A 271 -8.93 -22.12 -38.95
N THR A 272 -8.20 -23.06 -38.33
CA THR A 272 -8.68 -23.83 -37.16
C THR A 272 -8.93 -22.95 -35.93
N GLY A 273 -8.16 -21.87 -35.72
CA GLY A 273 -8.35 -20.95 -34.60
C GLY A 273 -9.76 -20.34 -34.49
N ASN A 274 -10.47 -20.14 -35.61
CA ASN A 274 -11.84 -19.62 -35.58
C ASN A 274 -12.84 -20.65 -35.01
N GLU A 275 -12.73 -21.93 -35.37
CA GLU A 275 -13.58 -22.98 -34.82
C GLU A 275 -13.32 -23.22 -33.33
N VAL A 276 -12.06 -23.13 -32.90
CA VAL A 276 -11.68 -23.18 -31.48
C VAL A 276 -12.28 -21.98 -30.73
N TYR A 277 -12.21 -20.78 -31.32
CA TYR A 277 -12.81 -19.57 -30.75
C TYR A 277 -14.32 -19.71 -30.53
N GLN A 278 -15.07 -20.21 -31.51
CA GLN A 278 -16.52 -20.42 -31.37
C GLN A 278 -16.87 -21.43 -30.26
N ARG A 279 -16.06 -22.50 -30.09
CA ARG A 279 -16.23 -23.45 -28.97
C ARG A 279 -15.91 -22.81 -27.61
N ALA A 280 -14.89 -21.97 -27.53
CA ALA A 280 -14.55 -21.22 -26.30
C ALA A 280 -15.66 -20.22 -25.91
N VAL A 281 -16.22 -19.47 -26.88
CA VAL A 281 -17.38 -18.58 -26.66
C VAL A 281 -18.60 -19.35 -26.13
N LYS A 282 -18.89 -20.55 -26.67
CA LYS A 282 -19.99 -21.37 -26.17
C LYS A 282 -19.77 -21.82 -24.72
N LEU A 283 -18.56 -22.26 -24.37
CA LEU A 283 -18.24 -22.69 -23.00
C LEU A 283 -18.35 -21.53 -22.00
N ASP A 284 -17.81 -20.35 -22.33
CA ASP A 284 -17.93 -19.13 -21.52
C ASP A 284 -19.41 -18.73 -21.29
N GLY A 285 -20.25 -18.83 -22.32
CA GLY A 285 -21.69 -18.63 -22.19
C GLY A 285 -22.38 -19.63 -21.26
N GLU A 286 -22.04 -20.92 -21.34
CA GLU A 286 -22.56 -21.94 -20.43
C GLU A 286 -22.08 -21.76 -18.98
N VAL A 287 -20.81 -21.36 -18.77
CA VAL A 287 -20.27 -21.04 -17.44
C VAL A 287 -21.01 -19.84 -16.83
N LYS A 288 -21.24 -18.76 -17.61
CA LYS A 288 -21.96 -17.56 -17.15
C LYS A 288 -23.41 -17.86 -16.75
N ALA A 289 -24.13 -18.63 -17.57
CA ALA A 289 -25.49 -19.07 -17.24
C ALA A 289 -25.54 -19.96 -15.99
N THR A 290 -24.52 -20.81 -15.80
CA THR A 290 -24.43 -21.71 -14.64
C THR A 290 -24.11 -20.97 -13.34
N ASN A 291 -23.25 -19.95 -13.40
CA ASN A 291 -22.98 -19.07 -12.25
C ASN A 291 -24.26 -18.34 -11.81
N ALA A 292 -24.98 -17.68 -12.73
CA ALA A 292 -26.21 -16.95 -12.39
C ALA A 292 -27.27 -17.83 -11.68
N LEU A 293 -27.37 -19.12 -12.01
CA LEU A 293 -28.22 -20.08 -11.30
C LEU A 293 -27.73 -20.37 -9.87
N ARG A 294 -26.41 -20.45 -9.65
CA ARG A 294 -25.80 -20.56 -8.32
C ARG A 294 -26.06 -19.31 -7.48
N ASP A 295 -25.97 -18.12 -8.08
CA ASP A 295 -26.09 -16.86 -7.34
C ASP A 295 -27.54 -16.64 -6.85
N VAL A 296 -28.53 -17.05 -7.64
CA VAL A 296 -29.93 -17.18 -7.17
C VAL A 296 -30.04 -18.15 -5.99
N LEU A 297 -29.50 -19.37 -6.11
CA LEU A 297 -29.53 -20.37 -5.03
C LEU A 297 -28.80 -19.88 -3.75
N LYS A 298 -27.75 -19.09 -3.89
CA LYS A 298 -26.98 -18.47 -2.79
C LYS A 298 -27.80 -17.38 -2.09
N THR A 299 -28.47 -16.51 -2.83
CA THR A 299 -29.41 -15.52 -2.27
C THR A 299 -30.59 -16.18 -1.57
N GLU A 300 -31.20 -17.20 -2.16
CA GLU A 300 -32.27 -17.99 -1.53
C GLU A 300 -31.77 -18.70 -0.25
N SER A 301 -30.57 -19.27 -0.28
CA SER A 301 -29.96 -19.93 0.88
C SER A 301 -29.67 -18.94 2.01
N ASN A 302 -29.12 -17.76 1.72
CA ASN A 302 -28.91 -16.72 2.73
C ASN A 302 -30.23 -16.31 3.41
N ALA A 303 -31.31 -16.12 2.64
CA ALA A 303 -32.63 -15.84 3.20
C ALA A 303 -33.17 -16.98 4.08
N LEU A 304 -32.90 -18.24 3.71
CA LEU A 304 -33.25 -19.42 4.51
C LEU A 304 -32.40 -19.56 5.78
N VAL A 305 -31.11 -19.17 5.76
CA VAL A 305 -30.24 -19.11 6.95
C VAL A 305 -30.77 -18.08 7.95
N VAL A 306 -31.11 -16.86 7.50
CA VAL A 306 -31.73 -15.83 8.36
C VAL A 306 -33.07 -16.32 8.93
N LYS A 307 -33.90 -16.99 8.12
CA LYS A 307 -35.18 -17.58 8.58
C LYS A 307 -34.99 -18.72 9.60
N ARG A 308 -33.95 -19.54 9.43
CA ARG A 308 -33.52 -20.60 10.37
C ARG A 308 -33.12 -19.99 11.71
N GLU A 309 -32.22 -19.02 11.70
CA GLU A 309 -31.68 -18.37 12.90
C GLU A 309 -32.73 -17.57 13.66
N ALA A 310 -33.58 -16.80 12.95
CA ALA A 310 -34.71 -16.11 13.57
C ALA A 310 -35.71 -17.09 14.22
N ALA A 311 -35.93 -18.27 13.60
CA ALA A 311 -36.77 -19.30 14.19
C ALA A 311 -36.11 -19.95 15.43
N GLN A 312 -34.80 -20.21 15.40
CA GLN A 312 -34.05 -20.78 16.52
C GLN A 312 -33.97 -19.82 17.70
N ALA A 313 -33.55 -18.56 17.47
CA ALA A 313 -33.50 -17.51 18.49
C ALA A 313 -34.89 -17.24 19.08
N GLY A 314 -35.95 -17.38 18.27
CA GLY A 314 -37.34 -17.37 18.75
C GLY A 314 -37.61 -18.46 19.79
N LEU A 315 -37.22 -19.72 19.54
CA LEU A 315 -37.40 -20.84 20.47
C LEU A 315 -36.60 -20.66 21.77
N GLU A 316 -35.37 -20.19 21.67
CA GLU A 316 -34.52 -19.86 22.83
C GLU A 316 -35.18 -18.74 23.66
N LEU A 317 -35.70 -17.70 23.00
CA LEU A 317 -36.39 -16.58 23.64
C LEU A 317 -37.73 -16.99 24.27
N VAL A 318 -38.49 -17.94 23.68
CA VAL A 318 -39.66 -18.58 24.30
C VAL A 318 -39.26 -19.19 25.64
N ASN A 319 -38.20 -20.02 25.66
CA ASN A 319 -37.74 -20.66 26.90
C ASN A 319 -37.31 -19.62 27.95
N VAL A 320 -36.52 -18.61 27.57
CA VAL A 320 -36.03 -17.57 28.49
C VAL A 320 -37.19 -16.77 29.09
N ARG A 321 -38.13 -16.26 28.29
CA ARG A 321 -39.30 -15.50 28.76
C ARG A 321 -40.15 -16.31 29.73
N ASN A 322 -40.42 -17.56 29.37
CA ASN A 322 -41.23 -18.45 30.19
C ASN A 322 -40.51 -18.86 31.48
N SER A 323 -39.22 -19.14 31.40
CA SER A 323 -38.37 -19.46 32.56
C SER A 323 -38.27 -18.29 33.53
N GLU A 324 -38.04 -17.06 33.07
CA GLU A 324 -37.95 -15.89 33.95
C GLU A 324 -39.29 -15.55 34.61
N PHE A 325 -40.42 -15.68 33.91
CA PHE A 325 -41.73 -15.57 34.56
C PHE A 325 -41.95 -16.66 35.61
N LEU A 326 -41.65 -17.93 35.29
CA LEU A 326 -41.77 -19.04 36.26
C LEU A 326 -40.83 -18.86 37.47
N LYS A 327 -39.63 -18.31 37.29
CA LYS A 327 -38.72 -17.93 38.40
C LYS A 327 -39.30 -16.78 39.21
N ALA A 328 -39.77 -15.71 38.56
CA ALA A 328 -40.30 -14.51 39.22
C ALA A 328 -41.50 -14.84 40.12
N ILE A 329 -42.44 -15.68 39.66
CA ILE A 329 -43.56 -16.14 40.51
C ILE A 329 -43.15 -17.15 41.57
N ARG A 330 -41.96 -17.77 41.49
CA ARG A 330 -41.47 -18.79 42.46
C ARG A 330 -40.46 -18.21 43.47
N ASP A 331 -39.92 -16.99 43.28
CA ASP A 331 -39.05 -16.31 44.26
C ASP A 331 -39.82 -16.04 45.57
N PRO A 332 -39.30 -16.38 46.75
CA PRO A 332 -39.94 -16.14 48.05
C PRO A 332 -40.39 -14.68 48.30
N LYS A 333 -39.74 -13.69 47.66
CA LYS A 333 -40.15 -12.27 47.73
C LYS A 333 -41.50 -11.99 47.06
N SER A 334 -42.07 -12.97 46.37
CA SER A 334 -43.41 -12.91 45.78
C SER A 334 -44.50 -13.58 46.64
N ASP A 335 -44.15 -14.19 47.78
CA ASP A 335 -45.09 -14.89 48.68
C ASP A 335 -46.21 -13.97 49.19
N ASN A 336 -45.89 -12.70 49.48
CA ASN A 336 -46.84 -11.68 49.96
C ASN A 336 -47.80 -11.16 48.88
N ILE A 337 -47.64 -11.55 47.61
CA ILE A 337 -48.39 -10.95 46.49
C ILE A 337 -49.74 -11.69 46.30
N PRO A 338 -50.89 -10.99 46.33
CA PRO A 338 -52.21 -11.63 46.23
C PRO A 338 -52.36 -12.58 45.04
N GLY A 339 -52.75 -13.82 45.35
CA GLY A 339 -53.03 -14.88 44.38
C GLY A 339 -51.81 -15.64 43.83
N ILE A 340 -50.56 -15.22 44.12
CA ILE A 340 -49.36 -15.91 43.59
C ILE A 340 -49.28 -17.37 44.04
N ALA A 341 -49.65 -17.69 45.29
CA ALA A 341 -49.62 -19.07 45.80
C ALA A 341 -50.50 -20.05 44.99
N GLU A 342 -51.69 -19.61 44.55
CA GLU A 342 -52.57 -20.44 43.71
C GLU A 342 -52.08 -20.47 42.24
N LEU A 343 -51.53 -19.36 41.73
CA LEU A 343 -50.92 -19.32 40.40
C LEU A 343 -49.72 -20.30 40.30
N ARG A 344 -48.84 -20.35 41.31
CA ARG A 344 -47.74 -21.34 41.41
C ARG A 344 -48.24 -22.78 41.32
N LYS A 345 -49.38 -23.06 41.97
CA LYS A 345 -50.00 -24.39 42.02
C LYS A 345 -50.59 -24.78 40.67
N GLN A 346 -51.25 -23.84 39.98
CA GLN A 346 -51.76 -24.04 38.62
C GLN A 346 -50.63 -24.18 37.58
N LEU A 347 -49.51 -23.49 37.78
CA LEU A 347 -48.33 -23.50 36.89
C LEU A 347 -47.20 -24.43 37.38
N LYS A 348 -47.52 -25.44 38.19
CA LYS A 348 -46.53 -26.35 38.78
C LYS A 348 -45.90 -27.29 37.75
N GLY A 349 -46.65 -27.68 36.71
CA GLY A 349 -46.24 -28.64 35.67
C GLY A 349 -45.71 -28.05 34.37
N VAL A 350 -45.67 -26.71 34.22
CA VAL A 350 -45.24 -26.04 32.99
C VAL A 350 -43.77 -26.37 32.68
N ASN A 351 -43.50 -26.90 31.49
CA ASN A 351 -42.14 -26.83 30.91
C ASN A 351 -42.03 -25.50 30.12
N PRO A 352 -41.15 -24.55 30.54
CA PRO A 352 -40.99 -23.26 29.86
C PRO A 352 -40.53 -23.37 28.41
N GLU A 353 -39.76 -24.41 28.06
CA GLU A 353 -39.23 -24.64 26.70
C GLU A 353 -40.35 -24.76 25.68
N ARG A 354 -41.41 -25.53 26.00
CA ARG A 354 -42.46 -25.92 25.06
C ARG A 354 -43.56 -24.87 24.87
N GLY A 355 -43.45 -23.73 25.54
CA GLY A 355 -44.49 -22.71 25.58
C GLY A 355 -45.64 -23.06 26.53
N PHE A 356 -46.31 -22.03 27.06
CA PHE A 356 -47.51 -22.22 27.89
C PHE A 356 -48.69 -22.72 27.05
N SER A 357 -49.46 -23.68 27.57
CA SER A 357 -50.74 -24.08 26.95
C SER A 357 -51.80 -22.99 27.09
N GLN A 358 -52.85 -23.02 26.25
CA GLN A 358 -53.96 -22.06 26.33
C GLN A 358 -54.67 -22.04 27.70
N SER A 359 -54.68 -23.16 28.43
CA SER A 359 -55.16 -23.25 29.82
C SER A 359 -54.28 -22.48 30.79
N GLU A 360 -52.97 -22.66 30.70
CA GLU A 360 -52.01 -22.02 31.62
C GLU A 360 -51.86 -20.52 31.33
N MET A 361 -51.90 -20.12 30.04
CA MET A 361 -52.02 -18.72 29.62
C MET A 361 -53.26 -18.04 30.23
N LYS A 362 -54.41 -18.75 30.27
CA LYS A 362 -55.64 -18.24 30.91
C LYS A 362 -55.48 -18.08 32.42
N SER A 363 -54.78 -18.99 33.11
CA SER A 363 -54.45 -18.82 34.53
C SER A 363 -53.61 -17.57 34.80
N VAL A 364 -52.58 -17.29 33.99
CA VAL A 364 -51.77 -16.06 34.10
C VAL A 364 -52.64 -14.81 33.84
N SER A 365 -53.41 -14.80 32.76
CA SER A 365 -54.31 -13.69 32.42
C SER A 365 -55.35 -13.43 33.51
N GLY A 366 -55.88 -14.50 34.14
CA GLY A 366 -56.83 -14.41 35.24
C GLY A 366 -56.23 -13.83 36.52
N TRP A 367 -55.00 -14.24 36.87
CA TRP A 367 -54.26 -13.65 38.00
C TRP A 367 -53.92 -12.17 37.78
N MET A 368 -53.48 -11.78 36.59
CA MET A 368 -53.22 -10.37 36.24
C MET A 368 -54.49 -9.52 36.34
N SER A 369 -55.60 -9.99 35.76
CA SER A 369 -56.89 -9.30 35.80
C SER A 369 -57.39 -9.13 37.24
N SER A 370 -57.28 -10.18 38.05
CA SER A 370 -57.64 -10.17 39.49
C SER A 370 -56.76 -9.24 40.32
N ASN A 371 -55.58 -8.83 39.81
CA ASN A 371 -54.65 -7.92 40.46
C ASN A 371 -54.77 -6.46 39.97
N GLY A 372 -55.81 -6.13 39.20
CA GLY A 372 -56.11 -4.78 38.69
C GLY A 372 -55.57 -4.47 37.30
N LEU A 373 -54.97 -5.44 36.61
CA LEU A 373 -54.32 -5.26 35.30
C LEU A 373 -55.13 -5.94 34.20
N GLY A 374 -56.33 -5.40 33.97
CA GLY A 374 -57.32 -5.98 33.06
C GLY A 374 -57.34 -5.37 31.66
N GLN A 375 -56.42 -5.82 30.77
CA GLN A 375 -56.70 -6.19 29.36
C GLN A 375 -55.42 -6.46 28.56
N GLY A 376 -55.43 -7.53 27.74
CA GLY A 376 -54.62 -7.60 26.51
C GLY A 376 -53.19 -8.15 26.58
N LEU A 377 -53.02 -9.43 26.95
CA LEU A 377 -51.79 -10.22 26.70
C LEU A 377 -51.57 -10.48 25.19
N GLY A 378 -51.44 -9.43 24.37
CA GLY A 378 -51.39 -9.59 22.91
C GLY A 378 -51.32 -8.32 22.05
N LYS A 379 -50.96 -7.15 22.60
CA LYS A 379 -50.64 -5.95 21.79
C LYS A 379 -49.40 -5.22 22.32
N THR A 380 -48.31 -5.31 21.56
CA THR A 380 -47.01 -4.71 21.88
C THR A 380 -46.97 -3.22 21.49
N ASN A 381 -47.38 -2.34 22.42
CA ASN A 381 -46.80 -0.99 22.56
C ASN A 381 -47.36 -0.29 23.81
N LEU A 382 -46.53 -0.10 24.83
CA LEU A 382 -46.72 0.84 25.94
C LEU A 382 -45.34 1.25 26.47
N GLY A 383 -45.06 2.56 26.53
CA GLY A 383 -43.74 3.09 26.86
C GLY A 383 -43.45 3.12 28.37
N PHE A 384 -42.17 3.07 28.73
CA PHE A 384 -41.71 3.29 30.11
C PHE A 384 -41.91 4.77 30.53
N GLY A 385 -43.02 5.06 31.22
CA GLY A 385 -43.38 6.42 31.61
C GLY A 385 -44.43 6.48 32.72
N GLY A 386 -44.11 5.92 33.90
CA GLY A 386 -44.99 5.97 35.07
C GLY A 386 -44.27 5.52 36.35
N GLY A 387 -44.08 6.45 37.30
CA GLY A 387 -43.37 6.16 38.54
C GLY A 387 -44.24 5.42 39.56
N VAL A 388 -43.70 4.36 40.17
CA VAL A 388 -44.33 3.66 41.31
C VAL A 388 -43.40 3.73 42.51
N SER A 389 -43.70 4.65 43.44
CA SER A 389 -42.98 4.84 44.70
C SER A 389 -43.61 4.05 45.84
N GLY A 390 -42.84 3.18 46.49
CA GLY A 390 -43.19 2.58 47.79
C GLY A 390 -42.99 1.06 47.87
N GLY A 391 -42.22 0.61 48.85
CA GLY A 391 -42.08 -0.80 49.24
C GLY A 391 -41.25 -1.69 48.30
N ALA A 392 -40.69 -2.77 48.84
CA ALA A 392 -40.03 -3.82 48.06
C ALA A 392 -41.06 -4.67 47.29
N ASP A 393 -42.16 -5.02 47.95
CA ASP A 393 -43.23 -5.88 47.43
C ASP A 393 -43.87 -5.33 46.15
N SER A 394 -44.01 -3.99 46.05
CA SER A 394 -44.50 -3.30 44.86
C SER A 394 -43.59 -3.50 43.64
N ARG A 395 -42.26 -3.49 43.85
CA ARG A 395 -41.27 -3.73 42.79
C ARG A 395 -41.31 -5.18 42.29
N MET A 396 -41.45 -6.15 43.19
CA MET A 396 -41.59 -7.56 42.79
C MET A 396 -42.91 -7.81 42.05
N LYS A 397 -44.02 -7.19 42.48
CA LYS A 397 -45.29 -7.25 41.75
C LYS A 397 -45.17 -6.66 40.34
N GLY A 398 -44.50 -5.51 40.18
CA GLY A 398 -44.21 -4.91 38.87
C GLY A 398 -43.34 -5.82 37.98
N TYR A 399 -42.30 -6.44 38.53
CA TYR A 399 -41.43 -7.37 37.79
C TYR A 399 -42.19 -8.60 37.27
N ILE A 400 -42.99 -9.24 38.12
CA ILE A 400 -43.84 -10.38 37.73
C ILE A 400 -44.84 -9.99 36.64
N VAL A 401 -45.43 -8.80 36.70
CA VAL A 401 -46.34 -8.28 35.67
C VAL A 401 -45.60 -8.08 34.34
N SER A 402 -44.39 -7.52 34.34
CA SER A 402 -43.60 -7.31 33.12
C SER A 402 -43.16 -8.62 32.45
N THR A 403 -42.82 -9.64 33.24
CA THR A 403 -42.47 -10.97 32.73
C THR A 403 -43.72 -11.73 32.28
N ALA A 404 -44.85 -11.61 32.98
CA ALA A 404 -46.15 -12.15 32.56
C ALA A 404 -46.61 -11.61 31.20
N LEU A 405 -46.39 -10.31 30.94
CA LEU A 405 -46.67 -9.68 29.63
C LEU A 405 -45.80 -10.23 28.48
N SER A 406 -44.75 -10.98 28.80
CA SER A 406 -43.75 -11.46 27.85
C SER A 406 -43.80 -12.97 27.59
N ILE A 407 -44.66 -13.75 28.26
CA ILE A 407 -44.68 -15.22 28.11
C ILE A 407 -45.21 -15.65 26.73
N ALA A 408 -44.66 -16.76 26.23
CA ALA A 408 -44.90 -17.27 24.89
C ALA A 408 -45.65 -18.62 24.90
N SER A 409 -46.49 -18.81 23.89
CA SER A 409 -47.43 -19.94 23.82
C SER A 409 -46.83 -21.19 23.17
N SER A 410 -47.40 -22.36 23.43
CA SER A 410 -46.99 -23.60 22.77
C SER A 410 -47.31 -23.64 21.27
N GLU A 411 -48.26 -22.84 20.80
CA GLU A 411 -48.55 -22.67 19.37
C GLU A 411 -47.45 -21.85 18.66
N GLU A 412 -46.95 -20.80 19.32
CA GLU A 412 -45.83 -19.98 18.86
C GLU A 412 -44.55 -20.82 18.75
N HIS A 413 -44.23 -21.60 19.79
CA HIS A 413 -43.16 -22.61 19.76
C HIS A 413 -43.33 -23.61 18.60
N GLY A 414 -44.54 -24.12 18.38
CA GLY A 414 -44.85 -25.05 17.28
C GLY A 414 -44.61 -24.44 15.88
N ARG A 415 -45.00 -23.17 15.68
CA ARG A 415 -44.76 -22.43 14.43
C ARG A 415 -43.26 -22.20 14.19
N LEU A 416 -42.53 -21.78 15.22
CA LEU A 416 -41.07 -21.57 15.16
C LEU A 416 -40.32 -22.88 14.86
N THR A 417 -40.66 -23.97 15.55
CA THR A 417 -40.12 -25.32 15.30
C THR A 417 -40.35 -25.77 13.85
N SER A 418 -41.54 -25.50 13.32
CA SER A 418 -41.90 -25.84 11.93
C SER A 418 -41.10 -24.99 10.93
N SER A 419 -40.90 -23.71 11.20
CA SER A 419 -40.08 -22.80 10.38
C SER A 419 -38.59 -23.20 10.38
N LEU A 420 -38.07 -23.61 11.54
CA LEU A 420 -36.71 -24.11 11.68
C LEU A 420 -36.49 -25.38 10.84
N LYS A 421 -37.43 -26.33 10.92
CA LYS A 421 -37.40 -27.57 10.12
C LYS A 421 -37.46 -27.29 8.62
N ASP A 422 -38.44 -26.50 8.16
CA ASP A 422 -38.61 -26.11 6.76
C ASP A 422 -37.35 -25.46 6.18
N SER A 423 -36.70 -24.59 6.96
CA SER A 423 -35.49 -23.89 6.54
C SER A 423 -34.29 -24.85 6.45
N ASN A 424 -34.11 -25.75 7.44
CA ASN A 424 -33.06 -26.76 7.42
C ASN A 424 -33.19 -27.75 6.25
N GLU A 425 -34.41 -28.24 5.97
CA GLU A 425 -34.65 -29.17 4.86
C GLU A 425 -34.38 -28.52 3.50
N LYS A 426 -34.74 -27.24 3.31
CA LYS A 426 -34.43 -26.48 2.09
C LYS A 426 -32.95 -26.16 1.94
N LEU A 427 -32.25 -25.81 3.02
CA LEU A 427 -30.79 -25.59 3.00
C LEU A 427 -30.03 -26.86 2.61
N ALA A 428 -30.44 -28.02 3.12
CA ALA A 428 -29.88 -29.31 2.72
C ALA A 428 -30.11 -29.59 1.22
N GLN A 429 -31.32 -29.32 0.69
CA GLN A 429 -31.60 -29.43 -0.74
C GLN A 429 -30.78 -28.45 -1.59
N HIS A 430 -30.54 -27.22 -1.10
CA HIS A 430 -29.78 -26.20 -1.83
C HIS A 430 -28.30 -26.55 -1.91
N LYS A 431 -27.71 -27.08 -0.83
CA LYS A 431 -26.36 -27.65 -0.87
C LYS A 431 -26.23 -28.78 -1.91
N ILE A 432 -27.19 -29.70 -1.96
CA ILE A 432 -27.21 -30.78 -2.97
C ILE A 432 -27.35 -30.22 -4.40
N LYS A 433 -28.12 -29.15 -4.62
CA LYS A 433 -28.20 -28.47 -5.94
C LYS A 433 -26.85 -27.84 -6.31
N GLU A 434 -26.20 -27.14 -5.38
CA GLU A 434 -24.90 -26.49 -5.61
C GLU A 434 -23.79 -27.52 -5.90
N ASP A 435 -23.71 -28.59 -5.13
CA ASP A 435 -22.78 -29.72 -5.36
C ASP A 435 -22.97 -30.34 -6.76
N ASN A 436 -24.22 -30.52 -7.19
CA ASN A 436 -24.54 -31.08 -8.51
C ASN A 436 -24.23 -30.10 -9.66
N ILE A 437 -24.49 -28.81 -9.47
CA ILE A 437 -24.10 -27.75 -10.41
C ILE A 437 -22.57 -27.74 -10.59
N GLY A 438 -21.81 -27.84 -9.49
CA GLY A 438 -20.34 -27.89 -9.54
C GLY A 438 -19.80 -29.10 -10.33
N ARG A 439 -20.38 -30.29 -10.12
CA ARG A 439 -20.02 -31.49 -10.89
C ARG A 439 -20.31 -31.33 -12.38
N GLN A 440 -21.50 -30.86 -12.76
CA GLN A 440 -21.85 -30.64 -14.16
C GLN A 440 -20.94 -29.60 -14.85
N LEU A 441 -20.57 -28.53 -14.14
CA LEU A 441 -19.63 -27.53 -14.63
C LEU A 441 -18.25 -28.15 -14.93
N LEU A 442 -17.74 -28.97 -14.00
CA LEU A 442 -16.46 -29.66 -14.14
C LEU A 442 -16.49 -30.73 -15.25
N GLU A 443 -17.57 -31.51 -15.37
CA GLU A 443 -17.74 -32.50 -16.43
C GLU A 443 -17.75 -31.85 -17.82
N ARG A 444 -18.56 -30.80 -18.02
CA ARG A 444 -18.61 -30.04 -19.29
C ARG A 444 -17.27 -29.40 -19.63
N SER A 445 -16.59 -28.82 -18.64
CA SER A 445 -15.27 -28.20 -18.83
C SER A 445 -14.21 -29.22 -19.29
N ASN A 446 -14.21 -30.43 -18.72
CA ASN A 446 -13.28 -31.48 -19.15
C ASN A 446 -13.66 -32.07 -20.52
N ALA A 447 -14.96 -32.19 -20.84
CA ALA A 447 -15.43 -32.65 -22.14
C ALA A 447 -15.05 -31.66 -23.27
N ALA A 448 -15.31 -30.36 -23.08
CA ALA A 448 -14.94 -29.32 -24.05
C ALA A 448 -13.42 -29.26 -24.31
N LYS A 449 -12.61 -29.50 -23.27
CA LYS A 449 -11.15 -29.65 -23.35
C LYS A 449 -10.74 -30.87 -24.18
N ALA A 450 -11.36 -32.03 -23.96
CA ALA A 450 -11.08 -33.25 -24.74
C ALA A 450 -11.49 -33.09 -26.22
N ASP A 451 -12.68 -32.52 -26.48
CA ASP A 451 -13.18 -32.25 -27.84
C ASP A 451 -12.32 -31.24 -28.62
N LEU A 452 -11.64 -30.32 -27.93
CA LEU A 452 -10.67 -29.40 -28.52
C LEU A 452 -9.36 -30.10 -28.88
N VAL A 453 -8.75 -30.81 -27.93
CA VAL A 453 -7.51 -31.58 -28.17
C VAL A 453 -7.71 -32.53 -29.35
N LYS A 454 -8.83 -33.24 -29.36
CA LYS A 454 -9.24 -34.14 -30.45
C LYS A 454 -9.39 -33.41 -31.79
N LEU A 455 -10.11 -32.29 -31.85
CA LEU A 455 -10.30 -31.51 -33.09
C LEU A 455 -8.95 -31.08 -33.72
N VAL A 456 -8.00 -30.65 -32.89
CA VAL A 456 -6.68 -30.20 -33.36
C VAL A 456 -5.84 -31.39 -33.84
N GLN A 457 -5.85 -32.50 -33.09
CA GLN A 457 -5.14 -33.73 -33.48
C GLN A 457 -5.74 -34.41 -34.73
N GLU A 458 -7.06 -34.40 -34.91
CA GLU A 458 -7.72 -34.97 -36.09
C GLU A 458 -7.45 -34.19 -37.38
N ARG A 459 -7.12 -32.88 -37.30
CA ARG A 459 -6.71 -32.08 -38.47
C ARG A 459 -5.21 -32.03 -38.72
N HIS A 460 -4.42 -31.85 -37.67
CA HIS A 460 -2.99 -31.49 -37.75
C HIS A 460 -2.05 -32.57 -37.18
N GLY A 461 -2.59 -33.66 -36.66
CA GLY A 461 -1.82 -34.75 -36.06
C GLY A 461 -0.97 -34.28 -34.89
N ASN A 462 0.29 -34.70 -34.90
CA ASN A 462 1.32 -34.31 -33.93
C ASN A 462 2.29 -33.24 -34.50
N ASP A 463 1.81 -32.30 -35.35
CA ASP A 463 2.63 -31.16 -35.75
C ASP A 463 3.10 -30.38 -34.50
N PRO A 464 4.42 -30.16 -34.29
CA PRO A 464 4.95 -29.54 -33.09
C PRO A 464 4.36 -28.16 -32.77
N LYS A 465 3.96 -27.37 -33.78
CA LYS A 465 3.39 -26.02 -33.58
C LYS A 465 2.00 -26.10 -32.95
N TYR A 466 1.22 -27.09 -33.33
CA TYR A 466 -0.12 -27.32 -32.77
C TYR A 466 -0.04 -28.08 -31.44
N ALA A 467 0.90 -29.03 -31.31
CA ALA A 467 1.14 -29.77 -30.09
C ALA A 467 1.72 -28.89 -28.97
N GLU A 468 2.71 -28.03 -29.24
CA GLU A 468 3.27 -27.11 -28.23
C GLU A 468 2.19 -26.15 -27.73
N VAL A 469 1.33 -25.60 -28.60
CA VAL A 469 0.20 -24.75 -28.19
C VAL A 469 -0.78 -25.51 -27.26
N LEU A 470 -1.11 -26.77 -27.54
CA LEU A 470 -1.94 -27.58 -26.64
C LEU A 470 -1.25 -27.91 -25.30
N VAL A 471 0.09 -27.94 -25.25
CA VAL A 471 0.86 -28.23 -24.03
C VAL A 471 1.17 -26.97 -23.22
N GLU A 472 1.41 -25.83 -23.86
CA GLU A 472 1.64 -24.52 -23.21
C GLU A 472 0.43 -24.10 -22.38
N HIS A 473 -0.78 -24.21 -22.95
CA HIS A 473 -2.04 -23.92 -22.27
C HIS A 473 -2.59 -25.13 -21.50
N GLY A 474 -1.71 -26.09 -21.15
CA GLY A 474 -2.00 -27.21 -20.25
C GLY A 474 -3.15 -28.14 -20.69
N LEU A 475 -3.55 -28.11 -21.96
CA LEU A 475 -4.64 -28.92 -22.49
C LEU A 475 -4.23 -30.40 -22.66
N VAL A 476 -2.97 -30.63 -23.03
CA VAL A 476 -2.30 -31.95 -23.08
C VAL A 476 -1.16 -31.98 -22.06
N LYS A 477 -0.88 -33.14 -21.45
CA LYS A 477 0.28 -33.31 -20.57
C LYS A 477 1.58 -33.30 -21.38
N ARG A 478 2.59 -32.58 -20.88
CA ARG A 478 3.92 -32.52 -21.51
C ARG A 478 4.54 -33.91 -21.68
N ASP A 479 4.31 -34.81 -20.72
CA ASP A 479 4.77 -36.20 -20.68
C ASP A 479 4.36 -37.06 -21.92
N SER A 480 3.44 -36.56 -22.76
CA SER A 480 3.06 -37.20 -24.03
C SER A 480 3.98 -36.84 -25.22
N PHE A 481 4.96 -35.96 -25.02
CA PHE A 481 5.98 -35.56 -25.99
C PHE A 481 7.35 -35.45 -25.28
N GLU A 482 8.41 -36.02 -25.86
CA GLU A 482 9.67 -36.22 -25.11
C GLU A 482 10.40 -34.90 -24.75
N PRO A 483 11.03 -34.81 -23.56
CA PRO A 483 11.52 -33.53 -23.05
C PRO A 483 13.01 -33.28 -23.34
N ASN A 484 13.33 -32.35 -24.26
CA ASN A 484 14.44 -31.37 -24.17
C ASN A 484 14.62 -30.62 -25.50
N GLU A 485 14.07 -29.41 -25.64
CA GLU A 485 14.39 -28.52 -26.77
C GLU A 485 14.79 -27.12 -26.31
N HIS A 486 15.74 -26.53 -27.04
CA HIS A 486 16.33 -25.22 -26.79
C HIS A 486 15.44 -24.15 -27.44
N LYS A 487 15.00 -23.13 -26.70
CA LYS A 487 14.12 -22.05 -27.22
C LYS A 487 14.88 -20.97 -28.01
N VAL A 488 16.19 -21.14 -28.23
CA VAL A 488 17.04 -20.27 -29.05
C VAL A 488 17.79 -21.13 -30.05
N THR A 489 17.59 -20.86 -31.33
CA THR A 489 18.24 -21.58 -32.43
C THR A 489 19.73 -21.25 -32.54
N TYR A 490 20.49 -22.11 -33.22
CA TYR A 490 21.89 -21.83 -33.53
C TYR A 490 22.07 -20.50 -34.29
N ASP A 491 21.21 -20.21 -35.26
CA ASP A 491 21.35 -19.02 -36.12
C ASP A 491 21.08 -17.73 -35.33
N GLU A 492 20.17 -17.74 -34.35
CA GLU A 492 19.96 -16.63 -33.43
C GLU A 492 21.18 -16.40 -32.51
N LYS A 493 21.81 -17.48 -32.01
CA LYS A 493 23.07 -17.38 -31.26
C LYS A 493 24.20 -16.82 -32.13
N LEU A 494 24.35 -17.32 -33.36
CA LEU A 494 25.38 -16.86 -34.30
C LEU A 494 25.17 -15.39 -34.68
N LYS A 495 23.92 -14.97 -34.90
CA LYS A 495 23.56 -13.56 -35.19
C LYS A 495 23.82 -12.62 -34.00
N SER A 496 23.65 -13.10 -32.77
CA SER A 496 23.79 -12.28 -31.55
C SER A 496 25.19 -12.30 -30.93
N MET A 497 26.02 -13.28 -31.29
CA MET A 497 27.32 -13.54 -30.64
C MET A 497 28.45 -13.93 -31.61
N GLY A 498 28.22 -13.98 -32.93
CA GLY A 498 29.19 -14.45 -33.93
C GLY A 498 30.54 -13.72 -33.90
N ASP A 499 30.53 -12.40 -33.71
CA ASP A 499 31.72 -11.56 -33.59
C ASP A 499 32.62 -11.92 -32.38
N LYS A 500 32.10 -12.69 -31.43
CA LYS A 500 32.78 -13.14 -30.21
C LYS A 500 33.39 -14.55 -30.38
N ILE A 501 33.18 -15.23 -31.51
CA ILE A 501 33.62 -16.61 -31.77
C ILE A 501 34.99 -16.65 -32.45
N LYS A 502 35.93 -17.43 -31.92
CA LYS A 502 37.29 -17.57 -32.48
C LYS A 502 37.30 -18.32 -33.83
N PRO A 503 38.23 -18.02 -34.76
CA PRO A 503 38.29 -18.68 -36.08
C PRO A 503 38.39 -20.21 -36.06
N ASP A 504 39.10 -20.80 -35.09
CA ASP A 504 39.19 -22.26 -34.97
C ASP A 504 37.90 -22.91 -34.45
N THR A 505 37.09 -22.15 -33.72
CA THR A 505 35.74 -22.57 -33.29
C THR A 505 34.76 -22.47 -34.46
N GLN A 506 34.88 -21.45 -35.31
CA GLN A 506 34.12 -21.36 -36.58
C GLN A 506 34.40 -22.55 -37.52
N LYS A 507 35.67 -22.99 -37.65
CA LYS A 507 36.02 -24.20 -38.43
C LYS A 507 35.27 -25.45 -37.94
N LYS A 508 35.23 -25.68 -36.62
CA LYS A 508 34.52 -26.81 -36.01
C LYS A 508 33.01 -26.76 -36.28
N LEU A 509 32.40 -25.58 -36.18
CA LEU A 509 30.97 -25.42 -36.50
C LEU A 509 30.66 -25.82 -37.95
N ALA A 510 31.52 -25.46 -38.90
CA ALA A 510 31.40 -25.87 -40.30
C ALA A 510 31.61 -27.39 -40.53
N GLU A 511 32.29 -28.11 -39.63
CA GLU A 511 32.36 -29.58 -39.67
C GLU A 511 31.05 -30.24 -39.20
N TYR A 512 30.34 -29.65 -38.23
CA TYR A 512 29.00 -30.10 -37.85
C TYR A 512 27.98 -29.91 -38.98
N ASP A 513 28.03 -28.77 -39.68
CA ASP A 513 27.16 -28.50 -40.82
C ASP A 513 27.29 -29.52 -41.95
N ARG A 514 28.52 -29.98 -42.23
CA ARG A 514 28.75 -31.08 -43.19
C ARG A 514 28.11 -32.37 -42.71
N LYS A 515 28.36 -32.81 -41.47
CA LYS A 515 27.78 -34.03 -40.90
C LYS A 515 26.25 -34.03 -40.92
N ILE A 516 25.61 -32.91 -40.55
CA ILE A 516 24.15 -32.75 -40.56
C ILE A 516 23.61 -32.84 -42.01
N THR A 517 24.32 -32.25 -42.98
CA THR A 517 23.97 -32.33 -44.41
C THR A 517 24.10 -33.76 -44.94
N ASP A 518 25.22 -34.44 -44.65
CA ASP A 518 25.51 -35.81 -45.09
C ASP A 518 24.47 -36.81 -44.57
N LEU A 519 24.04 -36.67 -43.31
CA LEU A 519 22.95 -37.48 -42.74
C LEU A 519 21.63 -37.28 -43.49
N ARG A 520 21.26 -36.01 -43.76
CA ARG A 520 20.01 -35.70 -44.49
C ARG A 520 20.02 -36.22 -45.92
N VAL A 521 21.15 -36.14 -46.61
CA VAL A 521 21.35 -36.74 -47.95
C VAL A 521 21.23 -38.27 -47.89
N SER A 522 21.83 -38.91 -46.88
CA SER A 522 21.74 -40.36 -46.65
C SER A 522 20.29 -40.83 -46.40
N GLN A 523 19.53 -40.11 -45.57
CA GLN A 523 18.11 -40.40 -45.33
C GLN A 523 17.30 -40.28 -46.63
N ASN A 524 17.41 -39.15 -47.34
CA ASN A 524 16.67 -38.89 -48.57
C ASN A 524 16.93 -39.96 -49.64
N LYS A 525 18.17 -40.44 -49.76
CA LYS A 525 18.54 -41.54 -50.64
C LYS A 525 17.78 -42.83 -50.27
N HIS A 526 17.78 -43.21 -48.99
CA HIS A 526 17.12 -44.45 -48.55
C HIS A 526 15.59 -44.37 -48.58
N GLU A 527 14.98 -43.20 -48.34
CA GLU A 527 13.54 -43.03 -48.56
C GLU A 527 13.16 -43.10 -50.05
N ALA A 528 13.99 -42.58 -50.95
CA ALA A 528 13.80 -42.73 -52.40
C ALA A 528 13.96 -44.18 -52.89
N GLU A 529 14.96 -44.91 -52.38
CA GLU A 529 15.16 -46.35 -52.64
C GLU A 529 13.95 -47.17 -52.16
N SER A 530 13.47 -46.93 -50.94
CA SER A 530 12.30 -47.61 -50.37
C SER A 530 11.00 -47.29 -51.12
N TYR A 531 10.82 -46.04 -51.57
CA TYR A 531 9.68 -45.62 -52.39
C TYR A 531 9.69 -46.29 -53.78
N ALA A 532 10.86 -46.34 -54.44
CA ALA A 532 11.00 -46.99 -55.74
C ALA A 532 10.76 -48.50 -55.67
N GLN A 533 11.21 -49.17 -54.60
CA GLN A 533 10.95 -50.59 -54.37
C GLN A 533 9.47 -50.84 -54.03
N TRP A 534 8.84 -50.03 -53.18
CA TRP A 534 7.41 -50.15 -52.88
C TRP A 534 6.54 -50.03 -54.13
N ASN A 535 6.77 -49.02 -54.97
CA ASN A 535 5.98 -48.82 -56.20
C ASN A 535 6.16 -49.94 -57.22
N LYS A 536 7.29 -50.66 -57.18
CA LYS A 536 7.55 -51.84 -58.03
C LYS A 536 6.78 -53.07 -57.54
N ASP A 537 6.70 -53.25 -56.23
CA ASP A 537 6.07 -54.42 -55.60
C ASP A 537 4.54 -54.24 -55.42
N HIS A 538 4.06 -53.00 -55.26
CA HIS A 538 2.66 -52.64 -55.02
C HIS A 538 2.16 -51.54 -55.99
N PRO A 539 2.08 -51.79 -57.31
CA PRO A 539 1.98 -50.75 -58.35
C PRO A 539 0.68 -49.92 -58.39
N ASN A 540 -0.25 -50.10 -57.44
CA ASN A 540 -1.46 -49.26 -57.29
C ASN A 540 -1.74 -48.86 -55.82
N GLU A 541 -0.82 -49.11 -54.87
CA GLU A 541 -1.01 -48.71 -53.47
C GLU A 541 -0.19 -47.46 -53.10
N SER A 542 -0.78 -46.59 -52.28
CA SER A 542 -0.06 -45.47 -51.68
C SER A 542 1.09 -45.96 -50.80
N TYR A 543 2.25 -45.30 -50.91
CA TYR A 543 3.47 -45.67 -50.20
C TYR A 543 3.27 -45.77 -48.68
N LYS A 544 3.66 -46.90 -48.10
CA LYS A 544 3.73 -47.15 -46.65
C LYS A 544 5.18 -47.41 -46.28
N ARG A 545 5.70 -46.71 -45.27
CA ARG A 545 7.04 -46.98 -44.73
C ARG A 545 7.06 -48.34 -44.04
N THR A 546 8.13 -49.11 -44.24
CA THR A 546 8.34 -50.35 -43.47
C THR A 546 8.72 -50.03 -42.02
N PRO A 547 8.47 -50.92 -41.05
CA PRO A 547 8.89 -50.72 -39.66
C PRO A 547 10.41 -50.48 -39.51
N GLU A 548 11.21 -51.08 -40.41
CA GLU A 548 12.66 -50.90 -40.47
C GLU A 548 13.05 -49.50 -40.93
N MET A 549 12.39 -48.98 -41.98
CA MET A 549 12.60 -47.60 -42.44
C MET A 549 12.12 -46.58 -41.40
N GLU A 550 11.02 -46.86 -40.70
CA GLU A 550 10.50 -45.99 -39.65
C GLU A 550 11.44 -45.95 -38.43
N LYS A 551 11.97 -47.11 -38.01
CA LYS A 551 13.04 -47.17 -37.00
C LYS A 551 14.26 -46.37 -37.45
N ARG A 552 14.74 -46.60 -38.68
CA ARG A 552 15.92 -45.94 -39.24
C ARG A 552 15.74 -44.41 -39.34
N ARG A 553 14.53 -43.94 -39.64
CA ARG A 553 14.16 -42.52 -39.62
C ARG A 553 14.31 -41.94 -38.21
N ASN A 554 13.83 -42.65 -37.18
CA ASN A 554 13.94 -42.21 -35.79
C ASN A 554 15.40 -42.23 -35.29
N ASP A 555 16.17 -43.28 -35.61
CA ASP A 555 17.60 -43.38 -35.29
C ASP A 555 18.39 -42.21 -35.92
N MET A 556 18.08 -41.85 -37.17
CA MET A 556 18.69 -40.71 -37.89
C MET A 556 18.29 -39.35 -37.31
N ILE A 557 17.03 -39.17 -36.90
CA ILE A 557 16.56 -37.94 -36.24
C ILE A 557 17.26 -37.74 -34.90
N ALA A 558 17.40 -38.80 -34.10
CA ALA A 558 18.18 -38.74 -32.86
C ALA A 558 19.66 -38.38 -33.13
N MET A 559 20.27 -38.91 -34.20
CA MET A 559 21.64 -38.57 -34.58
C MET A 559 21.78 -37.11 -35.06
N GLN A 560 20.81 -36.59 -35.84
CA GLN A 560 20.80 -35.19 -36.26
C GLN A 560 20.64 -34.24 -35.05
N GLY A 561 19.67 -34.51 -34.16
CA GLY A 561 19.42 -33.68 -32.97
C GLY A 561 20.62 -33.64 -32.02
N ASN A 562 21.36 -34.74 -31.87
CA ASN A 562 22.61 -34.76 -31.10
C ASN A 562 23.69 -33.84 -31.71
N LEU A 563 23.89 -33.85 -33.03
CA LEU A 563 24.85 -32.98 -33.70
C LEU A 563 24.44 -31.50 -33.63
N GLU A 564 23.15 -31.19 -33.78
CA GLU A 564 22.61 -29.83 -33.66
C GLU A 564 22.78 -29.30 -32.22
N LYS A 565 22.59 -30.15 -31.22
CA LYS A 565 22.85 -29.85 -29.81
C LYS A 565 24.32 -29.59 -29.50
N GLU A 566 25.24 -30.39 -30.03
CA GLU A 566 26.69 -30.15 -29.91
C GLU A 566 27.08 -28.81 -30.59
N ARG A 567 26.60 -28.57 -31.82
CA ARG A 567 26.80 -27.33 -32.58
C ARG A 567 26.31 -26.09 -31.81
N ALA A 568 25.14 -26.18 -31.17
CA ALA A 568 24.57 -25.10 -30.35
C ALA A 568 25.25 -24.90 -28.99
N THR A 569 25.87 -25.95 -28.42
CA THR A 569 26.57 -25.90 -27.12
C THR A 569 27.97 -25.28 -27.23
N ILE A 570 28.63 -25.45 -28.37
CA ILE A 570 29.97 -24.90 -28.63
C ILE A 570 30.01 -23.37 -28.51
N ILE A 571 28.97 -22.66 -28.97
CA ILE A 571 28.89 -21.20 -28.84
C ILE A 571 28.84 -20.79 -27.36
N ASN A 572 28.02 -21.46 -26.55
CA ASN A 572 27.85 -21.16 -25.12
C ASN A 572 29.19 -21.26 -24.35
N ARG A 573 29.97 -22.31 -24.62
CA ARG A 573 31.27 -22.54 -23.96
C ARG A 573 32.35 -21.52 -24.37
N GLU A 574 32.24 -20.94 -25.57
CA GLU A 574 33.14 -19.89 -26.06
C GLU A 574 32.84 -18.51 -25.42
N VAL A 575 31.56 -18.15 -25.31
CA VAL A 575 31.15 -16.82 -24.81
C VAL A 575 31.10 -16.69 -23.28
N ALA A 576 30.95 -17.81 -22.57
CA ALA A 576 30.94 -17.88 -21.11
C ALA A 576 31.83 -19.04 -20.61
N PRO A 577 33.17 -18.95 -20.78
CA PRO A 577 34.09 -20.05 -20.49
C PRO A 577 34.16 -20.39 -19.00
N PHE A 578 34.39 -21.68 -18.71
CA PHE A 578 34.58 -22.16 -17.34
C PHE A 578 35.95 -21.70 -16.78
N THR A 579 35.95 -21.02 -15.63
CA THR A 579 37.14 -20.31 -15.12
C THR A 579 38.27 -21.23 -14.64
N LYS A 580 37.97 -22.48 -14.26
CA LYS A 580 38.97 -23.47 -13.81
C LYS A 580 39.43 -24.46 -14.91
N GLU A 581 39.09 -24.21 -16.18
CA GLU A 581 39.36 -25.11 -17.32
C GLU A 581 40.83 -25.57 -17.40
N ASN A 582 41.78 -24.69 -17.10
CA ASN A 582 43.22 -25.01 -17.13
C ASN A 582 43.64 -26.05 -16.08
N GLU A 583 43.08 -26.00 -14.87
CA GLU A 583 43.42 -26.97 -13.81
C GLU A 583 42.70 -28.30 -14.05
N LEU A 584 41.47 -28.27 -14.59
CA LEU A 584 40.80 -29.47 -15.10
C LEU A 584 41.66 -30.16 -16.17
N HIS A 585 42.10 -29.44 -17.21
CA HIS A 585 42.96 -29.99 -18.27
C HIS A 585 44.32 -30.51 -17.75
N ARG A 586 44.86 -29.92 -16.67
CA ARG A 586 46.09 -30.37 -16.01
C ARG A 586 45.86 -31.70 -15.29
N LEU A 587 44.77 -31.82 -14.53
CA LEU A 587 44.41 -33.02 -13.79
C LEU A 587 43.95 -34.16 -14.72
N GLU A 588 43.32 -33.86 -15.85
CA GLU A 588 43.00 -34.86 -16.88
C GLU A 588 44.27 -35.45 -17.50
N LYS A 589 45.25 -34.62 -17.89
CA LYS A 589 46.55 -35.12 -18.36
C LYS A 589 47.31 -35.95 -17.30
N LEU A 590 47.18 -35.61 -16.02
CA LEU A 590 47.72 -36.41 -14.92
C LEU A 590 46.94 -37.73 -14.73
N SER A 591 45.64 -37.76 -15.04
CA SER A 591 44.82 -38.98 -15.07
C SER A 591 45.29 -39.91 -16.18
N ASP A 592 45.46 -39.40 -17.39
CA ASP A 592 45.88 -40.18 -18.56
C ASP A 592 47.31 -40.74 -18.39
N ALA A 593 48.15 -40.05 -17.62
CA ALA A 593 49.48 -40.50 -17.21
C ALA A 593 49.49 -41.41 -15.95
N ASN A 594 48.32 -41.81 -15.43
CA ASN A 594 48.15 -42.58 -14.18
C ASN A 594 48.83 -41.97 -12.93
N GLY A 595 49.08 -40.66 -12.92
CA GLY A 595 49.86 -39.94 -11.89
C GLY A 595 49.06 -39.26 -10.78
N LEU A 596 47.76 -39.54 -10.65
CA LEU A 596 46.87 -38.87 -9.67
C LEU A 596 46.89 -39.53 -8.28
N SER A 597 47.11 -38.71 -7.24
CA SER A 597 46.75 -39.07 -5.86
C SER A 597 45.23 -39.06 -5.64
N GLU A 598 44.73 -39.74 -4.60
CA GLU A 598 43.28 -39.79 -4.28
C GLU A 598 42.65 -38.40 -4.08
N LYS A 599 43.40 -37.44 -3.52
CA LYS A 599 42.94 -36.04 -3.41
C LYS A 599 42.70 -35.42 -4.78
N GLN A 600 43.63 -35.64 -5.73
CA GLN A 600 43.54 -35.11 -7.09
C GLN A 600 42.48 -35.84 -7.93
N LYS A 601 42.20 -37.13 -7.68
CA LYS A 601 41.04 -37.84 -8.27
C LYS A 601 39.71 -37.24 -7.80
N THR A 602 39.63 -36.91 -6.51
CA THR A 602 38.46 -36.23 -5.92
C THR A 602 38.30 -34.83 -6.50
N GLU A 603 39.38 -34.07 -6.59
CA GLU A 603 39.42 -32.73 -7.18
C GLU A 603 39.03 -32.73 -8.67
N LEU A 604 39.57 -33.66 -9.47
CA LEU A 604 39.18 -33.87 -10.87
C LEU A 604 37.68 -34.17 -11.01
N THR A 605 37.13 -35.02 -10.13
CA THR A 605 35.69 -35.35 -10.12
C THR A 605 34.85 -34.12 -9.79
N ASN A 606 35.28 -33.32 -8.81
CA ASN A 606 34.60 -32.08 -8.43
C ASN A 606 34.66 -31.03 -9.56
N LEU A 607 35.80 -30.83 -10.21
CA LEU A 607 35.95 -29.90 -11.33
C LEU A 607 35.10 -30.29 -12.54
N ARG A 608 34.97 -31.60 -12.83
CA ARG A 608 34.05 -32.10 -13.87
C ARG A 608 32.58 -31.81 -13.52
N ASN A 609 32.20 -31.95 -12.25
CA ASN A 609 30.85 -31.62 -11.77
C ASN A 609 30.58 -30.10 -11.78
N GLU A 610 31.53 -29.28 -11.33
CA GLU A 610 31.45 -27.81 -11.39
C GLU A 610 31.31 -27.32 -12.83
N LYS A 611 32.13 -27.84 -13.76
CA LYS A 611 32.03 -27.51 -15.19
C LYS A 611 30.68 -27.86 -15.77
N LYS A 612 30.17 -29.07 -15.50
CA LYS A 612 28.86 -29.53 -15.97
C LYS A 612 27.72 -28.65 -15.43
N ALA A 613 27.82 -28.21 -14.17
CA ALA A 613 26.88 -27.26 -13.56
C ALA A 613 26.97 -25.87 -14.21
N HIS A 614 28.18 -25.35 -14.45
CA HIS A 614 28.41 -24.09 -15.16
C HIS A 614 27.84 -24.11 -16.59
N GLU A 615 28.17 -25.13 -17.39
CA GLU A 615 27.68 -25.28 -18.77
C GLU A 615 26.15 -25.38 -18.81
N SER A 616 25.54 -26.04 -17.82
CA SER A 616 24.08 -26.13 -17.67
C SER A 616 23.43 -24.80 -17.25
N GLN A 617 24.07 -24.01 -16.38
CA GLN A 617 23.59 -22.67 -16.01
C GLN A 617 23.70 -21.67 -17.17
N VAL A 618 24.80 -21.71 -17.93
CA VAL A 618 24.98 -20.90 -19.14
C VAL A 618 23.89 -21.26 -20.17
N ALA A 619 23.66 -22.54 -20.44
CA ALA A 619 22.59 -22.96 -21.35
C ALA A 619 21.20 -22.53 -20.87
N ALA A 620 20.87 -22.71 -19.57
CA ALA A 620 19.58 -22.30 -19.01
C ALA A 620 19.30 -20.78 -19.08
N LEU A 621 20.33 -19.95 -19.35
CA LEU A 621 20.25 -18.50 -19.48
C LEU A 621 20.35 -18.02 -20.94
N LEU A 622 21.18 -18.64 -21.77
CA LEU A 622 21.36 -18.25 -23.18
C LEU A 622 20.41 -18.95 -24.16
N ASP A 623 19.81 -20.08 -23.77
CA ASP A 623 19.01 -20.95 -24.65
C ASP A 623 17.50 -20.87 -24.36
N ARG A 624 17.08 -19.91 -23.52
CA ARG A 624 15.73 -19.80 -22.97
C ARG A 624 14.85 -18.73 -23.65
N ASP A 625 15.46 -17.64 -24.11
CA ASP A 625 14.78 -16.47 -24.66
C ASP A 625 15.70 -15.75 -25.66
N PRO A 626 15.39 -15.73 -26.96
CA PRO A 626 16.25 -15.12 -27.98
C PRO A 626 16.30 -13.59 -27.88
N SER A 627 15.30 -12.96 -27.25
CA SER A 627 15.29 -11.50 -27.03
C SER A 627 16.16 -11.05 -25.85
N ALA A 628 16.54 -11.98 -24.97
CA ALA A 628 17.30 -11.70 -23.74
C ALA A 628 18.76 -12.16 -23.78
N ILE A 629 19.27 -12.73 -24.89
CA ILE A 629 20.62 -13.31 -24.99
C ILE A 629 21.70 -12.33 -24.50
N GLU A 630 21.74 -11.10 -25.02
CA GLU A 630 22.74 -10.10 -24.61
C GLU A 630 22.62 -9.71 -23.14
N LYS A 631 21.39 -9.56 -22.64
CA LYS A 631 21.14 -9.21 -21.23
C LYS A 631 21.58 -10.34 -20.28
N ASN A 632 21.29 -11.58 -20.64
CA ASN A 632 21.66 -12.76 -19.85
C ASN A 632 23.16 -13.03 -19.92
N LEU A 633 23.81 -12.76 -21.06
CA LEU A 633 25.27 -12.76 -21.21
C LEU A 633 25.92 -11.68 -20.34
N ASP A 634 25.41 -10.44 -20.37
CA ASP A 634 25.94 -9.35 -19.53
C ASP A 634 25.78 -9.61 -18.03
N LYS A 635 24.70 -10.30 -17.64
CA LYS A 635 24.49 -10.81 -16.28
C LYS A 635 25.48 -11.94 -15.91
N LEU A 636 25.75 -12.87 -16.82
CA LEU A 636 26.78 -13.91 -16.65
C LEU A 636 28.20 -13.32 -16.55
N LEU A 637 28.45 -12.20 -17.24
CA LEU A 637 29.69 -11.42 -17.19
C LEU A 637 29.73 -10.40 -16.02
N GLY A 638 28.75 -10.41 -15.12
CA GLY A 638 28.75 -9.63 -13.88
C GLY A 638 28.43 -8.14 -14.01
N LYS A 639 27.87 -7.67 -15.14
CA LYS A 639 27.49 -6.26 -15.31
C LYS A 639 26.17 -5.93 -14.58
N PRO A 640 26.07 -4.80 -13.85
CA PRO A 640 24.84 -4.41 -13.15
C PRO A 640 23.78 -3.85 -14.11
N GLU A 641 22.51 -4.16 -13.85
CA GLU A 641 21.38 -3.52 -14.57
C GLU A 641 21.26 -2.02 -14.20
N PRO A 642 20.97 -1.12 -15.15
CA PRO A 642 20.73 0.29 -14.87
C PRO A 642 19.38 0.51 -14.13
N PRO A 643 19.23 1.57 -13.32
CA PRO A 643 17.99 1.86 -12.60
C PRO A 643 16.77 2.05 -13.50
N LYS A 644 15.59 1.61 -13.02
CA LYS A 644 14.35 1.55 -13.81
C LYS A 644 13.75 2.93 -14.16
N ASP A 645 13.99 3.96 -13.36
CA ASP A 645 13.69 5.35 -13.71
C ASP A 645 14.68 6.33 -13.06
N PHE A 646 14.70 7.57 -13.54
CA PHE A 646 15.57 8.63 -13.02
C PHE A 646 15.17 9.10 -11.61
N LYS A 647 13.92 8.90 -11.21
CA LYS A 647 13.41 9.29 -9.87
C LYS A 647 13.96 8.36 -8.79
N ALA A 648 14.20 7.10 -9.12
CA ALA A 648 14.96 6.13 -8.32
C ALA A 648 16.43 6.53 -8.21
N VAL A 649 17.07 7.01 -9.29
CA VAL A 649 18.47 7.50 -9.23
C VAL A 649 18.65 8.62 -8.20
N VAL A 650 17.78 9.64 -8.24
CA VAL A 650 17.81 10.76 -7.28
C VAL A 650 17.53 10.30 -5.84
N LYS A 651 16.82 9.19 -5.65
CA LYS A 651 16.48 8.61 -4.34
C LYS A 651 17.48 7.56 -3.82
N GLU A 652 18.18 6.85 -4.71
CA GLU A 652 19.28 5.92 -4.37
C GLU A 652 20.60 6.65 -4.07
N ALA A 653 20.71 7.96 -4.33
CA ALA A 653 21.88 8.78 -4.04
C ALA A 653 22.16 9.05 -2.54
N ASP A 654 21.86 8.08 -1.66
CA ASP A 654 22.40 8.01 -0.30
C ASP A 654 23.75 7.26 -0.39
N THR A 655 24.85 7.99 -0.23
CA THR A 655 26.00 7.88 -1.17
C THR A 655 26.90 6.66 -1.01
N ARG A 656 26.81 5.89 0.08
CA ARG A 656 27.75 4.77 0.30
C ARG A 656 27.56 3.65 -0.72
N LYS A 657 26.43 2.94 -0.66
CA LYS A 657 26.21 1.68 -1.41
C LYS A 657 25.99 1.88 -2.91
N SER A 658 25.36 2.98 -3.32
CA SER A 658 24.97 3.22 -4.71
C SER A 658 26.14 3.72 -5.56
N TYR A 659 27.03 4.54 -4.99
CA TYR A 659 28.20 5.05 -5.70
C TYR A 659 29.14 3.90 -6.08
N ASP A 660 29.56 3.05 -5.12
CA ASP A 660 30.43 1.91 -5.39
C ASP A 660 29.85 0.98 -6.48
N LYS A 661 28.54 0.65 -6.35
CA LYS A 661 27.78 -0.23 -7.25
C LYS A 661 27.70 0.28 -8.69
N TYR A 662 27.39 1.56 -8.90
CA TYR A 662 27.13 2.10 -10.25
C TYR A 662 28.35 2.79 -10.87
N MET A 663 29.33 3.24 -10.07
CA MET A 663 30.56 3.81 -10.62
C MET A 663 31.51 2.74 -11.17
N GLY A 664 31.49 1.52 -10.62
CA GLY A 664 32.30 0.40 -11.11
C GLY A 664 33.75 0.45 -10.59
N LEU A 665 33.91 0.79 -9.31
CA LEU A 665 35.20 0.89 -8.64
C LEU A 665 35.86 -0.49 -8.45
N SER A 666 37.19 -0.53 -8.37
CA SER A 666 37.91 -1.72 -7.93
C SER A 666 37.70 -1.96 -6.42
N GLN A 667 37.91 -3.20 -5.96
CA GLN A 667 37.83 -3.51 -4.52
C GLN A 667 38.84 -2.70 -3.68
N GLU A 668 39.99 -2.35 -4.26
CA GLU A 668 41.01 -1.49 -3.66
C GLU A 668 40.49 -0.06 -3.48
N GLN A 669 39.91 0.54 -4.53
CA GLN A 669 39.28 1.86 -4.47
C GLN A 669 38.10 1.92 -3.48
N ILE A 670 37.30 0.86 -3.37
CA ILE A 670 36.21 0.73 -2.38
C ILE A 670 36.77 0.70 -0.95
N ASN A 671 37.92 0.05 -0.74
CA ASN A 671 38.59 -0.02 0.55
C ASN A 671 39.20 1.35 0.93
N GLU A 672 39.91 2.00 0.01
CA GLU A 672 40.48 3.36 0.20
C GLU A 672 39.38 4.40 0.47
N ARG A 673 38.29 4.38 -0.30
CA ARG A 673 37.11 5.23 -0.08
C ARG A 673 36.52 4.98 1.30
N SER A 674 36.33 3.71 1.68
CA SER A 674 35.78 3.36 3.01
C SER A 674 36.67 3.84 4.17
N GLN A 675 38.01 3.78 4.04
CA GLN A 675 38.93 4.31 5.05
C GLN A 675 38.90 5.84 5.13
N THR A 676 38.78 6.52 3.98
CA THR A 676 38.68 7.98 3.91
C THR A 676 37.37 8.46 4.55
N MET A 677 36.23 7.87 4.16
CA MET A 677 34.92 8.17 4.73
C MET A 677 34.90 7.98 6.26
N ALA A 678 35.54 6.92 6.78
CA ALA A 678 35.61 6.66 8.22
C ALA A 678 36.32 7.79 8.99
N LYS A 679 37.46 8.28 8.48
CA LYS A 679 38.21 9.40 9.08
C LYS A 679 37.43 10.72 9.04
N GLU A 680 36.71 10.97 7.94
CA GLU A 680 35.88 12.17 7.77
C GLU A 680 34.69 12.19 8.73
N TYR A 681 33.98 11.06 8.90
CA TYR A 681 32.91 10.95 9.90
C TYR A 681 33.45 11.01 11.33
N GLU A 682 34.59 10.38 11.66
CA GLU A 682 35.21 10.51 12.99
C GLU A 682 35.54 11.98 13.33
N ALA A 683 36.09 12.73 12.37
CA ALA A 683 36.39 14.16 12.55
C ALA A 683 35.12 15.01 12.70
N ARG A 684 34.07 14.72 11.93
CA ARG A 684 32.74 15.35 12.04
C ARG A 684 32.15 15.14 13.43
N ASP A 685 31.99 13.88 13.85
CA ASP A 685 31.31 13.52 15.09
C ASP A 685 32.06 14.06 16.31
N LYS A 686 33.40 14.02 16.28
CA LYS A 686 34.27 14.58 17.33
C LYS A 686 34.14 16.10 17.47
N THR A 687 34.11 16.84 16.36
CA THR A 687 33.96 18.31 16.39
C THR A 687 32.54 18.72 16.76
N GLU A 688 31.54 17.96 16.32
CA GLU A 688 30.13 18.14 16.71
C GLU A 688 29.93 17.97 18.22
N ILE A 689 30.48 16.91 18.83
CA ILE A 689 30.39 16.67 20.28
C ILE A 689 31.06 17.81 21.07
N ALA A 690 32.23 18.28 20.62
CA ALA A 690 32.93 19.41 21.24
C ALA A 690 32.08 20.70 21.18
N TRP A 691 31.50 21.00 20.02
CA TRP A 691 30.61 22.15 19.83
C TRP A 691 29.28 22.02 20.61
N LYS A 692 28.60 20.87 20.61
CA LYS A 692 27.38 20.61 21.42
C LYS A 692 27.64 20.83 22.92
N LYS A 693 28.81 20.38 23.43
CA LYS A 693 29.26 20.63 24.82
C LYS A 693 29.54 22.12 25.08
N SER A 694 30.18 22.81 24.13
CA SER A 694 30.41 24.25 24.22
C SER A 694 29.10 25.05 24.20
N ASN A 695 28.15 24.73 23.31
CA ASN A 695 26.84 25.39 23.24
C ASN A 695 26.09 25.30 24.59
N THR A 696 26.06 24.10 25.17
CA THR A 696 25.49 23.86 26.52
C THR A 696 26.16 24.73 27.60
N SER A 697 27.47 24.96 27.47
CA SER A 697 28.25 25.77 28.40
C SER A 697 27.99 27.27 28.21
N MET A 698 27.75 27.72 26.97
CA MET A 698 27.39 29.08 26.61
C MET A 698 25.99 29.42 27.14
N SER A 699 24.95 28.64 26.82
CA SER A 699 23.58 28.89 27.31
C SER A 699 23.51 28.92 28.84
N ALA A 700 24.32 28.09 29.53
CA ALA A 700 24.40 28.10 30.99
C ALA A 700 25.01 29.42 31.52
N ALA A 701 26.08 29.92 30.90
CA ALA A 701 26.72 31.18 31.29
C ALA A 701 25.86 32.41 30.99
N GLU A 702 25.14 32.42 29.86
CA GLU A 702 24.16 33.45 29.52
C GLU A 702 22.98 33.45 30.50
N SER A 703 22.50 32.27 30.90
CA SER A 703 21.44 32.11 31.91
C SER A 703 21.89 32.59 33.30
N ASP A 704 23.14 32.29 33.71
CA ASP A 704 23.76 32.85 34.92
C ASP A 704 23.79 34.40 34.87
N LEU A 705 24.26 34.99 33.78
CA LEU A 705 24.33 36.44 33.59
C LEU A 705 22.93 37.09 33.63
N LYS A 706 21.97 36.52 32.89
CA LYS A 706 20.57 36.96 32.85
C LYS A 706 19.90 36.89 34.23
N ARG A 707 20.26 35.89 35.06
CA ARG A 707 19.81 35.80 36.47
C ARG A 707 20.40 36.92 37.33
N ILE A 708 21.65 37.31 37.11
CA ILE A 708 22.30 38.42 37.84
C ILE A 708 21.69 39.77 37.43
N ASP A 709 21.49 40.02 36.12
CA ASP A 709 20.76 41.22 35.63
C ASP A 709 19.33 41.30 36.17
N ALA A 710 18.63 40.16 36.24
CA ALA A 710 17.29 40.06 36.83
C ALA A 710 17.26 40.26 38.36
N ASN A 711 18.39 40.09 39.06
CA ASN A 711 18.52 40.37 40.48
C ASN A 711 18.89 41.84 40.72
N LEU A 712 19.80 42.41 39.93
CA LEU A 712 20.15 43.84 39.95
C LEU A 712 18.91 44.73 39.74
N SER A 713 18.10 44.41 38.72
CA SER A 713 16.86 45.14 38.41
C SER A 713 15.74 44.99 39.46
N LYS A 714 15.88 44.08 40.43
CA LYS A 714 14.92 43.86 41.54
C LYS A 714 15.41 44.36 42.90
N LEU A 715 16.56 45.03 42.98
CA LEU A 715 17.08 45.56 44.24
C LEU A 715 16.16 46.65 44.82
N ASN A 716 15.77 46.48 46.09
CA ASN A 716 15.02 47.50 46.83
C ASN A 716 15.93 48.68 47.20
N THR A 717 15.76 49.80 46.50
CA THR A 717 16.50 51.07 46.71
C THR A 717 16.28 51.72 48.08
N LYS A 718 15.35 51.22 48.90
CA LYS A 718 15.09 51.69 50.28
C LYS A 718 15.72 50.80 51.36
N SER A 719 16.49 49.76 50.99
CA SER A 719 17.14 48.87 51.94
C SER A 719 18.43 49.48 52.50
N ALA A 720 18.67 49.33 53.82
CA ALA A 720 19.90 49.80 54.46
C ALA A 720 21.19 49.09 53.96
N ASP A 721 21.04 47.94 53.27
CA ASP A 721 22.13 47.17 52.66
C ASP A 721 22.17 47.28 51.12
N TYR A 722 21.45 48.24 50.53
CA TYR A 722 21.30 48.40 49.08
C TYR A 722 22.65 48.51 48.35
N GLU A 723 23.52 49.46 48.71
CA GLU A 723 24.79 49.66 48.01
C GLU A 723 25.75 48.46 48.17
N THR A 724 25.74 47.79 49.33
CA THR A 724 26.54 46.59 49.58
C THR A 724 26.09 45.43 48.68
N LYS A 725 24.77 45.20 48.57
CA LYS A 725 24.20 44.18 47.68
C LYS A 725 24.40 44.51 46.20
N LYS A 726 24.23 45.77 45.83
CA LYS A 726 24.47 46.29 44.48
C LYS A 726 25.92 46.06 44.04
N THR A 727 26.89 46.54 44.82
CA THR A 727 28.33 46.34 44.57
C THR A 727 28.67 44.85 44.43
N SER A 728 28.14 44.00 45.30
CA SER A 728 28.36 42.54 45.24
C SER A 728 27.77 41.90 43.97
N LEU A 729 26.59 42.34 43.53
CA LEU A 729 25.96 41.86 42.30
C LEU A 729 26.61 42.43 41.03
N GLU A 730 27.15 43.65 41.07
CA GLU A 730 27.89 44.27 39.97
C GLU A 730 29.22 43.54 39.71
N GLU A 731 29.97 43.14 40.75
CA GLU A 731 31.19 42.33 40.58
C GLU A 731 30.88 40.87 40.16
N GLN A 732 29.78 40.28 40.65
CA GLN A 732 29.26 39.01 40.11
C GLN A 732 28.90 39.13 38.62
N ARG A 733 28.25 40.23 38.22
CA ARG A 733 27.88 40.52 36.83
C ARG A 733 29.10 40.61 35.93
N LYS A 734 30.13 41.36 36.35
CA LYS A 734 31.41 41.47 35.65
C LYS A 734 32.09 40.10 35.49
N THR A 735 32.17 39.32 36.57
CA THR A 735 32.69 37.94 36.55
C THR A 735 31.91 37.06 35.56
N ALA A 736 30.58 37.18 35.52
CA ALA A 736 29.74 36.45 34.58
C ALA A 736 29.91 36.93 33.12
N GLN A 737 30.11 38.22 32.88
CA GLN A 737 30.41 38.79 31.56
C GLN A 737 31.77 38.30 31.03
N GLU A 738 32.80 38.26 31.88
CA GLU A 738 34.11 37.69 31.55
C GLU A 738 34.01 36.18 31.24
N LYS A 739 33.23 35.43 32.03
CA LYS A 739 32.92 34.00 31.78
C LYS A 739 32.22 33.80 30.43
N VAL A 740 31.18 34.58 30.13
CA VAL A 740 30.45 34.54 28.85
C VAL A 740 31.38 34.89 27.68
N SER A 741 32.20 35.94 27.80
CA SER A 741 33.13 36.36 26.74
C SER A 741 34.18 35.29 26.42
N ASN A 742 34.71 34.61 27.44
CA ASN A 742 35.66 33.52 27.23
C ASN A 742 35.01 32.30 26.56
N ILE A 743 33.84 31.88 27.04
CA ILE A 743 33.10 30.75 26.45
C ILE A 743 32.66 31.06 25.03
N ALA A 744 32.26 32.30 24.72
CA ALA A 744 31.90 32.73 23.37
C ALA A 744 33.07 32.60 22.37
N ARG A 745 34.30 32.94 22.80
CA ARG A 745 35.51 32.78 21.98
C ARG A 745 35.79 31.30 21.68
N ASP A 746 35.76 30.45 22.69
CA ASP A 746 35.95 29.00 22.53
C ASP A 746 34.81 28.37 21.70
N HIS A 747 33.57 28.83 21.90
CA HIS A 747 32.40 28.37 21.15
C HIS A 747 32.53 28.65 19.65
N LYS A 748 32.95 29.86 19.27
CA LYS A 748 33.19 30.21 17.87
C LYS A 748 34.29 29.35 17.25
N GLU A 749 35.35 29.02 18.00
CA GLU A 749 36.40 28.12 17.52
C GLU A 749 35.87 26.70 17.29
N TYR A 750 35.07 26.15 18.21
CA TYR A 750 34.42 24.85 18.01
C TYR A 750 33.37 24.87 16.88
N GLU A 751 32.66 25.98 16.67
CA GLU A 751 31.72 26.16 15.56
C GLU A 751 32.45 26.16 14.20
N GLU A 752 33.57 26.88 14.08
CA GLU A 752 34.44 26.86 12.90
C GLU A 752 35.03 25.47 12.63
N GLN A 753 35.52 24.78 13.68
CA GLN A 753 36.02 23.40 13.57
C GLN A 753 34.92 22.42 13.12
N LYS A 754 33.71 22.50 13.71
CA LYS A 754 32.52 21.73 13.28
C LYS A 754 32.22 21.98 11.82
N ASN A 755 32.05 23.25 11.45
CA ASN A 755 31.62 23.63 10.10
C ASN A 755 32.60 23.14 9.03
N LYS A 756 33.91 23.18 9.29
CA LYS A 756 34.95 22.64 8.39
C LYS A 756 34.91 21.12 8.26
N ALA A 757 34.62 20.40 9.34
CA ALA A 757 34.50 18.94 9.30
C ALA A 757 33.24 18.50 8.53
N PHE A 758 32.09 19.15 8.77
CA PHE A 758 30.87 18.93 7.98
C PHE A 758 31.05 19.34 6.51
N GLU A 759 31.70 20.47 6.22
CA GLU A 759 31.99 20.91 4.85
C GLU A 759 32.79 19.84 4.06
N THR A 760 33.72 19.15 4.72
CA THR A 760 34.52 18.07 4.11
C THR A 760 33.63 16.89 3.68
N VAL A 761 32.77 16.40 4.58
CA VAL A 761 31.81 15.32 4.31
C VAL A 761 30.80 15.75 3.23
N ASN A 762 30.23 16.95 3.37
CA ASN A 762 29.20 17.47 2.47
C ASN A 762 29.72 17.62 1.03
N LYS A 763 30.93 18.16 0.84
CA LYS A 763 31.56 18.28 -0.49
C LYS A 763 31.82 16.93 -1.15
N ARG A 764 32.21 15.91 -0.39
CA ARG A 764 32.34 14.53 -0.89
C ARG A 764 30.99 14.00 -1.36
N GLU A 765 29.96 14.09 -0.52
CA GLU A 765 28.64 13.55 -0.84
C GLU A 765 27.97 14.27 -2.03
N GLU A 766 28.15 15.59 -2.15
CA GLU A 766 27.70 16.33 -3.33
C GLU A 766 28.40 15.88 -4.60
N ARG A 767 29.73 15.82 -4.59
CA ARG A 767 30.54 15.44 -5.76
C ARG A 767 30.13 14.04 -6.23
N GLU A 768 30.07 13.08 -5.31
CA GLU A 768 29.69 11.69 -5.61
C GLU A 768 28.23 11.58 -6.12
N SER A 769 27.30 12.40 -5.59
CA SER A 769 25.92 12.45 -6.06
C SER A 769 25.81 13.06 -7.46
N LYS A 770 26.55 14.14 -7.74
CA LYS A 770 26.59 14.83 -9.05
C LYS A 770 27.21 13.93 -10.12
N GLU A 771 28.31 13.25 -9.81
CA GLU A 771 28.95 12.26 -10.69
C GLU A 771 28.02 11.09 -11.01
N LEU A 772 27.34 10.53 -9.99
CA LEU A 772 26.40 9.42 -10.14
C LEU A 772 25.19 9.80 -11.03
N ILE A 773 24.58 10.97 -10.78
CA ILE A 773 23.47 11.48 -11.61
C ILE A 773 23.93 11.74 -13.04
N THR A 774 25.10 12.33 -13.24
CA THR A 774 25.65 12.59 -14.57
C THR A 774 25.89 11.28 -15.33
N LYS A 775 26.52 10.29 -14.70
CA LYS A 775 26.80 8.98 -15.33
C LYS A 775 25.51 8.24 -15.73
N LEU A 776 24.54 8.14 -14.81
CA LEU A 776 23.29 7.41 -15.06
C LEU A 776 22.32 8.19 -15.96
N GLY A 777 22.38 9.52 -15.95
CA GLY A 777 21.66 10.38 -16.90
C GLY A 777 22.18 10.19 -18.33
N ASN A 778 23.50 10.31 -18.52
CA ASN A 778 24.16 10.12 -19.82
C ASN A 778 23.89 8.72 -20.41
N GLN A 779 23.93 7.65 -19.60
CA GLN A 779 23.59 6.30 -20.07
C GLN A 779 22.15 6.18 -20.60
N ASN A 780 21.20 6.96 -20.07
CA ASN A 780 19.82 6.99 -20.56
C ASN A 780 19.69 7.90 -21.80
N LEU A 781 20.44 9.00 -21.89
CA LEU A 781 20.54 9.83 -23.08
C LEU A 781 21.13 9.02 -24.27
N ASP A 782 22.25 8.32 -24.07
CA ASP A 782 22.88 7.42 -25.06
C ASP A 782 21.89 6.41 -25.65
N LYS A 783 20.98 5.89 -24.82
CA LYS A 783 19.93 4.96 -25.25
C LYS A 783 18.88 5.66 -26.11
N ILE A 784 18.33 6.79 -25.63
CA ILE A 784 17.31 7.55 -26.38
C ILE A 784 17.89 8.03 -27.72
N GLU A 785 19.16 8.43 -27.78
CA GLU A 785 19.83 8.81 -29.02
C GLU A 785 20.01 7.64 -30.00
N LYS A 786 20.32 6.43 -29.51
CA LYS A 786 20.35 5.21 -30.35
C LYS A 786 18.96 4.87 -30.89
N ASP A 787 17.92 4.98 -30.07
CA ASP A 787 16.53 4.75 -30.48
C ASP A 787 16.09 5.78 -31.55
N ILE A 788 16.46 7.06 -31.38
CA ILE A 788 16.26 8.13 -32.38
C ILE A 788 17.03 7.83 -33.68
N ALA A 789 18.29 7.40 -33.59
CA ALA A 789 19.12 7.08 -34.76
C ALA A 789 18.57 5.89 -35.55
N ALA A 790 18.15 4.82 -34.85
CA ALA A 790 17.49 3.67 -35.45
C ALA A 790 16.18 4.07 -36.16
N LYS A 791 15.35 4.92 -35.54
CA LYS A 791 14.11 5.40 -36.14
C LYS A 791 14.30 6.35 -37.31
N LYS A 792 15.35 7.18 -37.29
CA LYS A 792 15.77 7.99 -38.46
C LYS A 792 16.25 7.11 -39.62
N LYS A 793 16.93 5.99 -39.34
CA LYS A 793 17.33 5.01 -40.35
C LYS A 793 16.12 4.28 -40.95
N GLU A 794 15.18 3.82 -40.12
CA GLU A 794 13.92 3.22 -40.58
C GLU A 794 13.12 4.20 -41.47
N LEU A 795 13.08 5.48 -41.09
CA LEU A 795 12.42 6.53 -41.88
C LEU A 795 13.10 6.76 -43.24
N ALA A 796 14.44 6.77 -43.29
CA ALA A 796 15.18 6.89 -44.55
C ALA A 796 14.96 5.68 -45.47
N GLU A 797 14.90 4.46 -44.92
CA GLU A 797 14.64 3.23 -45.68
C GLU A 797 13.23 3.18 -46.28
N VAL A 798 12.25 3.85 -45.66
CA VAL A 798 10.89 4.02 -46.21
C VAL A 798 10.85 4.96 -47.42
N PHE A 799 11.80 5.90 -47.54
CA PHE A 799 11.94 6.76 -48.74
C PHE A 799 12.75 6.11 -49.87
N LEU A 800 13.42 4.99 -49.62
CA LEU A 800 14.30 4.31 -50.59
C LEU A 800 13.67 3.06 -51.24
N ASN A 801 12.51 2.61 -50.74
CA ASN A 801 11.83 1.40 -51.24
C ASN A 801 10.37 1.73 -51.61
N ASP A 802 9.86 1.14 -52.69
CA ASP A 802 8.45 1.27 -53.15
C ASP A 802 7.46 0.55 -52.20
N SER A 803 7.31 1.10 -51.01
CA SER A 803 6.38 0.64 -49.98
C SER A 803 4.94 1.00 -50.35
N LYS A 804 3.99 0.07 -50.14
CA LYS A 804 2.56 0.38 -50.24
C LYS A 804 2.13 1.25 -49.06
N ASN A 805 1.73 2.50 -49.34
CA ASN A 805 1.46 3.59 -48.37
C ASN A 805 2.69 4.10 -47.59
N PRO A 806 3.63 4.80 -48.24
CA PRO A 806 4.77 5.42 -47.54
C PRO A 806 4.30 6.54 -46.60
N ASP A 807 3.38 7.40 -47.02
CA ASP A 807 2.91 8.59 -46.26
C ASP A 807 2.44 8.27 -44.83
N LYS A 808 1.77 7.13 -44.65
CA LYS A 808 1.30 6.70 -43.34
C LYS A 808 2.49 6.35 -42.44
N LYS A 809 3.42 5.53 -42.92
CA LYS A 809 4.58 5.10 -42.13
C LYS A 809 5.56 6.24 -41.89
N VAL A 810 5.72 7.16 -42.84
CA VAL A 810 6.45 8.43 -42.65
C VAL A 810 5.86 9.24 -41.51
N LYS A 811 4.53 9.44 -41.46
CA LYS A 811 3.86 10.16 -40.36
C LYS A 811 3.99 9.45 -39.01
N GLU A 812 3.88 8.12 -38.98
CA GLU A 812 4.04 7.33 -37.75
C GLU A 812 5.48 7.42 -37.20
N LEU A 813 6.50 7.18 -38.03
CA LEU A 813 7.91 7.29 -37.62
C LEU A 813 8.32 8.72 -37.25
N THR A 814 7.81 9.73 -37.95
CA THR A 814 8.06 11.14 -37.59
C THR A 814 7.51 11.45 -36.19
N LYS A 815 6.30 10.96 -35.87
CA LYS A 815 5.69 11.12 -34.54
C LYS A 815 6.47 10.38 -33.45
N GLU A 816 7.01 9.20 -33.73
CA GLU A 816 7.90 8.47 -32.80
C GLU A 816 9.20 9.23 -32.55
N ILE A 817 9.85 9.76 -33.59
CA ILE A 817 11.07 10.57 -33.47
C ILE A 817 10.80 11.85 -32.68
N THR A 818 9.70 12.56 -32.94
CA THR A 818 9.31 13.74 -32.15
C THR A 818 9.13 13.39 -30.67
N LYS A 819 8.43 12.30 -30.36
CA LYS A 819 8.24 11.85 -28.98
C LYS A 819 9.57 11.52 -28.29
N LEU A 820 10.48 10.83 -28.96
CA LEU A 820 11.80 10.50 -28.40
C LEU A 820 12.66 11.75 -28.16
N ASN A 821 12.62 12.75 -29.05
CA ASN A 821 13.27 14.04 -28.81
C ASN A 821 12.69 14.73 -27.55
N THR A 822 11.36 14.80 -27.41
CA THR A 822 10.73 15.35 -26.19
C THR A 822 11.18 14.60 -24.92
N GLN A 823 11.28 13.27 -24.98
CA GLN A 823 11.78 12.46 -23.85
C GLN A 823 13.26 12.70 -23.52
N LYS A 824 14.10 13.02 -24.52
CA LYS A 824 15.49 13.46 -24.32
C LYS A 824 15.54 14.82 -23.62
N ASP A 825 14.76 15.78 -24.08
CA ASP A 825 14.77 17.15 -23.55
C ASP A 825 14.21 17.19 -22.12
N GLU A 826 13.12 16.46 -21.85
CA GLU A 826 12.60 16.20 -20.51
C GLU A 826 13.64 15.58 -19.57
N LEU A 827 14.49 14.67 -20.06
CA LEU A 827 15.54 14.03 -19.25
C LEU A 827 16.67 15.00 -18.93
N ASN A 828 17.09 15.83 -19.89
CA ASN A 828 18.07 16.90 -19.67
C ASN A 828 17.60 17.90 -18.61
N GLU A 829 16.33 18.33 -18.67
CA GLU A 829 15.74 19.22 -17.66
C GLU A 829 15.74 18.55 -16.27
N LYS A 830 15.28 17.29 -16.17
CA LYS A 830 15.25 16.54 -14.90
C LYS A 830 16.65 16.34 -14.32
N MET A 831 17.67 16.13 -15.16
CA MET A 831 19.07 16.09 -14.74
C MET A 831 19.55 17.44 -14.17
N ALA A 832 19.27 18.55 -14.86
CA ALA A 832 19.64 19.89 -14.38
C ALA A 832 18.95 20.24 -13.05
N VAL A 833 17.65 19.95 -12.92
CA VAL A 833 16.89 20.13 -11.68
C VAL A 833 17.46 19.29 -10.54
N ALA A 834 17.83 18.04 -10.79
CA ALA A 834 18.37 17.15 -9.76
C ALA A 834 19.79 17.52 -9.31
N ILE A 835 20.65 17.99 -10.23
CA ILE A 835 21.97 18.53 -9.90
C ILE A 835 21.82 19.79 -9.04
N LYS A 836 20.96 20.73 -9.45
CA LYS A 836 20.65 21.94 -8.66
C LYS A 836 20.13 21.60 -7.26
N ALA A 837 19.27 20.58 -7.12
CA ALA A 837 18.78 20.12 -5.82
C ALA A 837 19.85 19.45 -4.92
N ILE A 838 21.05 19.14 -5.46
CA ILE A 838 22.22 18.78 -4.67
C ILE A 838 23.02 20.04 -4.31
N ASP A 839 23.23 20.96 -5.25
CA ASP A 839 23.87 22.27 -4.97
C ASP A 839 23.14 23.04 -3.86
N ASP A 840 21.81 23.02 -3.86
CA ASP A 840 20.96 23.72 -2.87
C ASP A 840 20.81 22.94 -1.54
N ARG A 841 21.46 21.77 -1.37
CA ARG A 841 21.29 20.93 -0.17
C ARG A 841 22.10 21.43 1.03
N ASN A 842 23.38 21.77 0.82
CA ASN A 842 24.34 22.01 1.90
C ASN A 842 24.90 23.45 1.94
N LYS A 843 24.38 24.36 1.10
CA LYS A 843 24.72 25.79 1.15
C LYS A 843 24.39 26.35 2.54
N SER A 844 25.42 26.70 3.30
CA SER A 844 25.26 27.47 4.52
C SER A 844 24.62 28.83 4.20
N SER A 845 23.47 29.12 4.81
CA SER A 845 22.74 30.40 4.74
C SER A 845 22.13 30.86 3.39
N ASP A 846 21.97 29.97 2.40
CA ASP A 846 21.36 30.28 1.08
C ASP A 846 20.39 29.16 0.64
N ILE A 847 19.11 29.35 0.27
CA ILE A 847 18.20 30.52 0.19
C ILE A 847 16.79 30.00 0.55
N VAL A 848 15.99 30.67 1.39
CA VAL A 848 15.09 31.76 0.91
C VAL A 848 15.54 33.16 1.32
N ILE A 849 16.50 33.27 2.24
CA ILE A 849 16.95 34.55 2.82
C ILE A 849 18.46 34.76 2.62
N GLY A 850 18.94 34.47 1.41
CA GLY A 850 20.24 34.96 0.96
C GLY A 850 20.22 36.49 0.82
N THR A 851 21.39 37.08 0.55
CA THR A 851 21.50 38.50 0.19
C THR A 851 22.04 38.61 -1.24
N LEU A 852 21.14 38.82 -2.20
CA LEU A 852 21.48 38.96 -3.61
C LEU A 852 22.12 40.34 -3.87
N PRO A 853 22.85 40.53 -4.99
CA PRO A 853 23.52 41.81 -5.25
C PRO A 853 22.58 43.03 -5.19
N ASN A 854 21.34 42.91 -5.68
CA ASN A 854 20.34 43.97 -5.59
C ASN A 854 19.80 44.22 -4.17
N ASP A 855 20.01 43.31 -3.21
CA ASP A 855 19.67 43.51 -1.80
C ASP A 855 20.75 44.35 -1.07
N LEU A 856 22.02 44.25 -1.50
CA LEU A 856 23.14 45.01 -0.95
C LEU A 856 23.16 46.47 -1.40
N LEU A 857 22.47 46.79 -2.49
CA LEU A 857 22.38 48.16 -3.00
C LEU A 857 21.57 49.05 -2.03
N PRO A 858 22.02 50.30 -1.75
CA PRO A 858 21.17 51.32 -1.15
C PRO A 858 19.86 51.51 -1.93
N ASP A 859 18.78 51.94 -1.29
CA ASP A 859 17.46 52.07 -1.94
C ASP A 859 17.46 53.01 -3.17
N HIS A 860 18.39 53.97 -3.24
CA HIS A 860 18.54 54.87 -4.40
C HIS A 860 19.29 54.24 -5.60
N LEU A 861 19.84 53.03 -5.45
CA LEU A 861 20.50 52.24 -6.51
C LEU A 861 19.80 50.90 -6.78
N ALA A 862 19.04 50.39 -5.81
CA ALA A 862 18.35 49.11 -5.91
C ALA A 862 17.18 49.17 -6.91
N LYS A 863 16.98 48.10 -7.69
CA LYS A 863 15.75 47.92 -8.45
C LYS A 863 14.61 47.51 -7.52
N PHE A 864 13.46 48.15 -7.71
CA PHE A 864 12.19 47.75 -7.12
C PHE A 864 11.22 47.34 -8.23
N MET A 865 10.29 46.45 -7.89
CA MET A 865 9.12 46.20 -8.72
C MET A 865 8.28 47.48 -8.81
N ASP A 866 7.63 47.71 -9.95
CA ASP A 866 6.62 48.77 -10.10
C ASP A 866 5.21 48.19 -9.77
N PRO A 867 4.65 48.49 -8.58
CA PRO A 867 3.30 48.06 -8.23
C PRO A 867 2.23 48.84 -9.00
N VAL A 868 2.52 50.04 -9.53
CA VAL A 868 1.58 50.83 -10.34
C VAL A 868 1.45 50.19 -11.72
N GLN A 869 2.57 49.83 -12.37
CA GLN A 869 2.55 49.05 -13.60
C GLN A 869 1.80 47.73 -13.39
N ARG A 870 2.19 46.93 -12.38
CA ARG A 870 1.52 45.65 -12.05
C ARG A 870 0.01 45.85 -11.82
N LYS A 871 -0.40 46.91 -11.14
CA LYS A 871 -1.82 47.24 -10.90
C LYS A 871 -2.55 47.53 -12.21
N MET A 872 -1.94 48.29 -13.13
CA MET A 872 -2.53 48.58 -14.45
C MET A 872 -2.64 47.34 -15.34
N GLU A 873 -1.64 46.46 -15.34
CA GLU A 873 -1.70 45.16 -16.05
C GLU A 873 -2.88 44.30 -15.58
N TRP A 874 -3.24 44.38 -14.29
CA TRP A 874 -4.42 43.69 -13.76
C TRP A 874 -5.73 44.41 -14.03
N VAL A 875 -5.75 45.75 -14.06
CA VAL A 875 -6.92 46.51 -14.53
C VAL A 875 -7.28 46.08 -15.96
N GLU A 876 -6.31 45.98 -16.87
CA GLU A 876 -6.55 45.56 -18.26
C GLU A 876 -7.10 44.12 -18.34
N LYS A 877 -6.45 43.15 -17.68
CA LYS A 877 -6.89 41.74 -17.66
C LYS A 877 -8.28 41.57 -17.06
N ASN A 878 -8.57 42.25 -15.96
CA ASN A 878 -9.85 42.13 -15.26
C ASN A 878 -10.99 42.84 -16.01
N LEU A 879 -10.70 43.91 -16.78
CA LEU A 879 -11.69 44.49 -17.70
C LEU A 879 -12.03 43.54 -18.85
N ALA A 880 -11.04 42.85 -19.43
CA ALA A 880 -11.29 41.81 -20.43
C ALA A 880 -12.14 40.67 -19.82
N TYR A 881 -11.78 40.18 -18.62
CA TYR A 881 -12.53 39.13 -17.94
C TYR A 881 -13.97 39.54 -17.56
N ILE A 882 -14.21 40.80 -17.17
CA ILE A 882 -15.57 41.33 -16.94
C ILE A 882 -16.42 41.27 -18.21
N LYS A 883 -15.83 41.69 -19.34
CA LYS A 883 -16.49 41.79 -20.64
C LYS A 883 -16.79 40.42 -21.26
N ASP A 884 -15.85 39.48 -21.15
CA ASP A 884 -15.87 38.23 -21.91
C ASP A 884 -16.25 36.98 -21.10
N GLU A 885 -16.09 36.98 -19.76
CA GLU A 885 -16.41 35.81 -18.90
C GLU A 885 -17.34 36.10 -17.71
N LEU A 886 -17.04 37.10 -16.86
CA LEU A 886 -17.72 37.27 -15.55
C LEU A 886 -19.25 37.40 -15.66
N TYR A 887 -19.71 38.12 -16.68
CA TYR A 887 -21.12 38.36 -17.00
C TYR A 887 -21.50 37.76 -18.36
N ALA A 888 -20.81 36.70 -18.81
CA ALA A 888 -21.09 36.07 -20.11
C ALA A 888 -22.56 35.64 -20.23
N GLY A 889 -23.26 36.18 -21.25
CA GLY A 889 -24.69 35.95 -21.48
C GLY A 889 -25.64 36.92 -20.78
N GLU A 890 -25.15 37.81 -19.91
CA GLU A 890 -25.91 38.90 -19.30
C GLU A 890 -25.59 40.25 -19.96
N ASN A 891 -26.57 41.16 -20.06
CA ASN A 891 -26.31 42.55 -20.43
C ASN A 891 -26.01 43.36 -19.16
N VAL A 892 -24.79 43.90 -19.04
CA VAL A 892 -24.33 44.65 -17.87
C VAL A 892 -23.65 45.93 -18.30
N GLU A 893 -24.29 47.06 -18.01
CA GLU A 893 -23.68 48.37 -18.18
C GLU A 893 -22.80 48.71 -16.97
N TYR A 894 -21.59 49.17 -17.27
CA TYR A 894 -20.63 49.65 -16.28
C TYR A 894 -19.79 50.79 -16.86
N THR A 895 -19.26 51.64 -15.98
CA THR A 895 -18.31 52.70 -16.35
C THR A 895 -16.97 52.49 -15.65
N VAL A 896 -15.86 52.80 -16.32
CA VAL A 896 -14.52 52.61 -15.74
C VAL A 896 -14.01 53.95 -15.20
N SER A 897 -13.65 53.97 -13.92
CA SER A 897 -13.11 55.14 -13.22
C SER A 897 -11.82 54.76 -12.50
N GLY A 898 -10.68 55.14 -13.06
CA GLY A 898 -9.37 54.73 -12.55
C GLY A 898 -9.22 53.21 -12.55
N SER A 899 -8.97 52.60 -11.38
CA SER A 899 -8.88 51.15 -11.21
C SER A 899 -10.18 50.51 -10.69
N GLN A 900 -11.34 51.10 -10.99
CA GLN A 900 -12.66 50.58 -10.59
C GLN A 900 -13.60 50.49 -11.79
N ALA A 901 -14.39 49.42 -11.87
CA ALA A 901 -15.61 49.38 -12.67
C ALA A 901 -16.79 49.73 -11.76
N ILE A 902 -17.55 50.76 -12.11
CA ILE A 902 -18.75 51.20 -11.40
C ILE A 902 -19.95 50.59 -12.12
N LEU A 903 -20.72 49.77 -11.39
CA LEU A 903 -21.96 49.16 -11.85
C LEU A 903 -23.15 50.05 -11.47
N GLU A 904 -24.30 49.82 -12.08
CA GLU A 904 -25.58 50.50 -11.76
C GLU A 904 -25.89 50.52 -10.25
N GLU A 905 -25.73 49.39 -9.56
CA GLU A 905 -25.80 49.28 -8.10
C GLU A 905 -24.57 48.54 -7.55
N GLY A 906 -23.35 48.97 -7.90
CA GLY A 906 -22.17 48.22 -7.48
C GLY A 906 -20.82 48.83 -7.83
N VAL A 907 -19.75 48.14 -7.44
CA VAL A 907 -18.37 48.49 -7.80
C VAL A 907 -17.48 47.25 -7.79
N ILE A 908 -16.49 47.19 -8.68
CA ILE A 908 -15.46 46.14 -8.74
C ILE A 908 -14.08 46.82 -8.78
N ASN A 909 -13.20 46.44 -7.86
CA ASN A 909 -11.83 46.96 -7.75
C ASN A 909 -10.87 46.09 -8.59
N LEU A 910 -10.39 46.63 -9.69
CA LEU A 910 -9.84 45.87 -10.82
C LEU A 910 -8.33 45.56 -10.73
N GLY A 911 -7.61 46.19 -9.80
CA GLY A 911 -6.14 46.20 -9.79
C GLY A 911 -5.45 44.98 -9.17
N THR A 912 -6.09 43.81 -9.12
CA THR A 912 -5.63 42.63 -8.35
C THR A 912 -5.37 41.40 -9.21
N ALA A 913 -4.41 40.56 -8.81
CA ALA A 913 -4.14 39.28 -9.47
C ALA A 913 -5.13 38.17 -9.11
N HIS A 914 -5.12 37.74 -7.84
CA HIS A 914 -5.97 36.70 -7.25
C HIS A 914 -5.65 36.59 -5.76
N SER A 915 -6.44 35.80 -5.02
CA SER A 915 -6.12 35.39 -3.66
C SER A 915 -5.14 34.21 -3.72
N ASN A 916 -4.11 34.22 -2.87
CA ASN A 916 -2.99 33.28 -2.95
C ASN A 916 -3.12 32.10 -1.97
N GLN A 917 -2.78 30.89 -2.41
CA GLN A 917 -2.62 29.71 -1.55
C GLN A 917 -1.18 29.16 -1.58
N PHE A 918 -0.89 28.25 -0.65
CA PHE A 918 0.40 27.55 -0.56
C PHE A 918 0.75 26.72 -1.82
N VAL A 919 -0.26 26.19 -2.52
CA VAL A 919 -0.04 25.33 -3.70
C VAL A 919 0.41 26.11 -4.93
N ASP A 920 0.00 27.38 -5.08
CA ASP A 920 0.22 28.18 -6.28
C ASP A 920 1.70 28.58 -6.48
N TYR A 921 2.47 28.59 -5.39
CA TYR A 921 3.89 28.94 -5.40
C TYR A 921 4.83 27.74 -5.37
N GLY A 922 4.34 26.54 -5.01
CA GLY A 922 5.16 25.32 -4.87
C GLY A 922 6.33 25.40 -3.88
N ALA A 923 6.46 26.50 -3.14
CA ALA A 923 7.69 26.91 -2.47
C ALA A 923 7.69 26.52 -0.99
N THR A 924 8.39 25.44 -0.67
CA THR A 924 8.82 25.15 0.71
C THR A 924 9.89 26.15 1.11
N VAL A 925 9.54 27.15 1.93
CA VAL A 925 10.50 28.14 2.42
C VAL A 925 11.40 27.48 3.48
N LYS A 926 12.59 27.03 3.06
CA LYS A 926 13.63 26.52 3.95
C LYS A 926 14.59 27.65 4.34
N ILE A 927 14.90 27.72 5.63
CA ILE A 927 15.95 28.55 6.21
C ILE A 927 17.00 27.60 6.78
N ILE A 928 18.27 27.80 6.46
CA ILE A 928 19.40 27.02 6.98
C ILE A 928 20.35 27.99 7.68
N SER A 929 20.67 27.71 8.95
CA SER A 929 21.48 28.54 9.83
C SER A 929 22.65 27.74 10.40
N ASP A 930 23.80 28.39 10.56
CA ASP A 930 24.98 27.77 11.18
C ASP A 930 24.84 27.71 12.70
N SER A 931 24.17 28.72 13.28
CA SER A 931 23.96 28.92 14.71
C SER A 931 22.49 28.82 15.13
N ASP A 932 22.28 28.53 16.41
CA ASP A 932 20.97 28.40 17.06
C ASP A 932 20.30 29.76 17.28
N LYS A 933 19.56 30.24 16.27
CA LYS A 933 18.77 31.48 16.39
C LYS A 933 17.45 31.22 17.14
N SER A 934 17.53 30.68 18.35
CA SER A 934 16.42 30.34 19.28
C SER A 934 15.45 31.50 19.64
N MET A 935 15.63 32.69 19.07
CA MET A 935 14.72 33.83 19.17
C MET A 935 13.35 33.63 18.47
N PHE A 936 13.12 32.50 17.80
CA PHE A 936 11.78 32.12 17.34
C PHE A 936 10.86 31.80 18.54
N GLY A 937 9.94 32.71 18.85
CA GLY A 937 9.14 32.71 20.09
C GLY A 937 8.56 31.35 20.53
N ASN A 938 9.16 30.79 21.58
CA ASN A 938 8.66 29.77 22.53
C ASN A 938 8.04 28.47 21.99
N SER A 939 8.03 28.19 20.68
CA SER A 939 7.38 26.96 20.15
C SER A 939 7.86 26.42 18.80
N ASN A 940 8.56 27.22 17.97
CA ASN A 940 8.94 26.85 16.61
C ASN A 940 10.38 27.29 16.30
N GLY A 941 11.37 26.65 16.94
CA GLY A 941 12.79 26.90 16.68
C GLY A 941 13.26 26.43 15.30
N LEU A 942 14.57 26.54 15.05
CA LEU A 942 15.21 25.78 13.98
C LEU A 942 15.52 24.36 14.51
N ASP A 943 15.18 23.32 13.77
CA ASP A 943 15.54 21.95 14.11
C ASP A 943 17.00 21.66 13.70
N TYR A 944 17.82 21.10 14.60
CA TYR A 944 19.19 20.74 14.25
C TYR A 944 19.22 19.45 13.40
N ASN A 945 19.71 19.55 12.17
CA ASN A 945 19.80 18.43 11.24
C ASN A 945 21.19 17.77 11.30
N GLU A 946 21.26 16.59 11.89
CA GLU A 946 22.50 15.82 12.10
C GLU A 946 23.14 15.28 10.80
N LYS A 947 22.43 15.33 9.65
CA LYS A 947 23.04 15.05 8.34
C LYS A 947 23.79 16.27 7.80
N THR A 948 23.23 17.47 7.88
CA THR A 948 23.83 18.69 7.29
C THR A 948 24.75 19.45 8.26
N GLY A 949 24.59 19.25 9.58
CA GLY A 949 25.35 19.93 10.63
C GLY A 949 24.86 21.36 10.94
N LYS A 950 23.65 21.67 10.47
CA LYS A 950 23.02 23.00 10.44
C LYS A 950 21.67 22.98 11.14
N TYR A 951 21.24 24.16 11.56
CA TYR A 951 19.91 24.43 12.06
C TYR A 951 18.96 24.74 10.89
N GLU A 952 17.86 24.01 10.77
CA GLU A 952 16.94 24.07 9.64
C GLU A 952 15.52 24.42 10.09
N TYR A 953 14.91 25.41 9.45
CA TYR A 953 13.50 25.77 9.65
C TYR A 953 12.77 25.61 8.32
N VAL A 954 11.71 24.81 8.34
CA VAL A 954 10.89 24.52 7.16
C VAL A 954 9.54 25.18 7.36
N GLN A 955 9.29 26.29 6.67
CA GLN A 955 8.00 26.97 6.69
C GLN A 955 6.98 26.17 5.87
N SER A 956 6.45 25.11 6.48
CA SER A 956 5.31 24.38 5.93
C SER A 956 4.07 25.27 5.87
N GLY A 957 3.20 25.05 4.89
CA GLY A 957 2.08 25.94 4.52
C GLY A 957 1.06 26.29 5.62
N ARG A 958 1.15 25.68 6.80
CA ARG A 958 0.35 26.04 7.98
C ARG A 958 0.65 27.47 8.44
N ASN A 959 1.92 27.87 8.44
CA ASN A 959 2.37 29.13 9.05
C ASN A 959 2.38 30.33 8.07
N THR A 960 2.26 30.09 6.76
CA THR A 960 2.30 31.12 5.70
C THR A 960 0.93 31.52 5.15
N CYS A 961 -0.14 30.83 5.52
CA CYS A 961 -1.49 31.06 5.00
C CYS A 961 -1.96 32.53 5.10
N GLN A 962 -1.48 33.26 6.11
CA GLN A 962 -1.72 34.69 6.29
C GLN A 962 -0.80 35.55 5.38
N SER A 963 0.51 35.24 5.30
CA SER A 963 1.47 35.95 4.42
C SER A 963 1.02 35.98 2.96
N TYR A 964 0.48 34.88 2.43
CA TYR A 964 -0.09 34.81 1.08
C TYR A 964 -1.27 35.79 0.89
N SER A 965 -2.17 35.85 1.88
CA SER A 965 -3.36 36.72 1.85
C SER A 965 -3.03 38.20 2.07
N PHE A 966 -1.86 38.49 2.64
CA PHE A 966 -1.38 39.85 2.91
C PHE A 966 -0.63 40.45 1.72
N LEU A 967 0.05 39.60 0.93
CA LEU A 967 0.95 40.02 -0.14
C LEU A 967 0.29 40.89 -1.21
N GLU A 968 -0.86 40.46 -1.75
CA GLU A 968 -1.55 41.22 -2.80
C GLU A 968 -2.22 42.49 -2.24
N GLN A 969 -2.61 42.52 -0.96
CA GLN A 969 -3.03 43.77 -0.30
C GLN A 969 -1.86 44.79 -0.25
N LEU A 970 -0.64 44.35 0.11
CA LEU A 970 0.56 45.20 0.10
C LEU A 970 0.90 45.71 -1.31
N LEU A 971 0.87 44.83 -2.31
CA LEU A 971 1.15 45.21 -3.71
C LEU A 971 0.10 46.21 -4.23
N TYR A 972 -1.19 45.97 -3.97
CA TYR A 972 -2.29 46.82 -4.45
C TYR A 972 -2.27 48.25 -3.88
N ILE A 973 -1.83 48.42 -2.62
CA ILE A 973 -1.68 49.74 -1.99
C ILE A 973 -0.34 50.43 -2.31
N GLY A 974 0.50 49.80 -3.14
CA GLY A 974 1.73 50.41 -3.67
C GLY A 974 3.00 50.14 -2.86
N VAL A 975 3.06 49.09 -2.04
CA VAL A 975 4.30 48.73 -1.33
C VAL A 975 5.34 48.21 -2.31
N LEU A 976 6.50 48.88 -2.33
CA LEU A 976 7.64 48.52 -3.17
C LEU A 976 8.38 47.31 -2.60
N PHE A 977 8.41 46.21 -3.35
CA PHE A 977 9.32 45.09 -3.12
C PHE A 977 10.55 45.21 -4.02
N ARG A 978 11.73 44.80 -3.52
CA ARG A 978 12.96 44.80 -4.32
C ARG A 978 12.86 43.76 -5.43
N ASP A 979 13.17 44.17 -6.66
CA ASP A 979 13.31 43.26 -7.80
C ASP A 979 14.68 42.56 -7.71
N SER A 980 14.79 41.63 -6.78
CA SER A 980 16.00 40.84 -6.52
C SER A 980 16.15 39.66 -7.49
N GLY A 981 15.13 39.38 -8.30
CA GLY A 981 14.94 38.10 -8.99
C GLY A 981 14.23 37.03 -8.14
N ARG A 982 13.81 37.34 -6.90
CA ARG A 982 12.89 36.49 -6.12
C ARG A 982 11.43 36.82 -6.43
N SER A 983 10.53 35.88 -6.11
CA SER A 983 9.08 36.17 -6.10
C SER A 983 8.70 37.06 -4.91
N PRO A 984 7.61 37.84 -4.98
CA PRO A 984 7.26 38.79 -3.92
C PRO A 984 6.97 38.14 -2.56
N ILE A 985 6.48 36.89 -2.56
CA ILE A 985 6.27 36.11 -1.33
C ILE A 985 7.58 35.75 -0.63
N HIS A 986 8.68 35.54 -1.36
CA HIS A 986 9.99 35.29 -0.75
C HIS A 986 10.54 36.56 -0.10
N GLU A 987 10.35 37.75 -0.70
CA GLU A 987 10.71 39.02 -0.07
C GLU A 987 9.87 39.32 1.18
N LEU A 988 8.56 39.02 1.14
CA LEU A 988 7.69 39.15 2.31
C LEU A 988 8.09 38.19 3.44
N ALA A 989 8.41 36.93 3.11
CA ALA A 989 8.92 35.95 4.10
C ALA A 989 10.29 36.37 4.67
N LYS A 990 11.18 36.94 3.84
CA LYS A 990 12.46 37.54 4.25
C LYS A 990 12.27 38.70 5.22
N LEU A 991 11.33 39.61 4.94
CA LEU A 991 11.00 40.72 5.84
C LEU A 991 10.41 40.21 7.17
N GLN A 992 9.49 39.25 7.12
CA GLN A 992 8.88 38.63 8.31
C GLN A 992 9.92 37.96 9.21
N TYR A 993 10.89 37.23 8.64
CA TYR A 993 12.01 36.66 9.39
C TYR A 993 12.93 37.72 10.00
N ASN A 994 13.34 38.73 9.23
CA ASN A 994 14.21 39.80 9.71
C ASN A 994 13.61 40.59 10.90
N LEU A 995 12.27 40.64 10.98
CA LEU A 995 11.53 41.28 12.07
C LEU A 995 11.08 40.28 13.18
N GLY A 996 11.45 39.00 13.09
CA GLY A 996 11.09 37.96 14.07
C GLY A 996 9.61 37.52 14.05
N LEU A 997 8.84 37.94 13.06
CA LEU A 997 7.38 37.82 13.01
C LEU A 997 6.88 36.45 12.53
N THR A 998 7.75 35.58 12.03
CA THR A 998 7.40 34.31 11.35
C THR A 998 6.49 33.40 12.18
N ALA A 999 6.59 33.42 13.51
CA ALA A 999 5.68 32.70 14.41
C ALA A 999 4.39 33.48 14.71
N GLU A 1000 4.49 34.81 14.92
CA GLU A 1000 3.35 35.69 15.17
C GLU A 1000 2.37 35.73 14.00
N MET A 1001 2.84 35.55 12.75
CA MET A 1001 2.00 35.37 11.56
C MET A 1001 0.95 34.23 11.69
N SER A 1002 1.17 33.29 12.62
CA SER A 1002 0.27 32.16 12.88
C SER A 1002 -0.49 32.27 14.20
N THR A 1003 0.12 32.89 15.23
CA THR A 1003 -0.43 32.94 16.59
C THR A 1003 -1.09 34.27 16.96
N ASN A 1004 -0.71 35.37 16.30
CA ASN A 1004 -1.30 36.70 16.48
C ASN A 1004 -1.13 37.55 15.20
N THR A 1005 -1.84 37.15 14.15
CA THR A 1005 -1.76 37.74 12.80
C THR A 1005 -1.96 39.26 12.81
N ALA A 1006 -2.89 39.78 13.61
CA ALA A 1006 -3.19 41.20 13.67
C ALA A 1006 -2.01 42.02 14.24
N ALA A 1007 -1.32 41.50 15.27
CA ALA A 1007 -0.11 42.13 15.79
C ALA A 1007 1.05 42.05 14.77
N ALA A 1008 1.23 40.92 14.09
CA ALA A 1008 2.25 40.74 13.06
C ALA A 1008 2.06 41.71 11.87
N TYR A 1009 0.83 41.84 11.35
CA TYR A 1009 0.48 42.83 10.34
C TYR A 1009 0.69 44.27 10.84
N THR A 1010 0.31 44.59 12.08
CA THR A 1010 0.52 45.93 12.65
C THR A 1010 2.00 46.29 12.71
N LYS A 1011 2.87 45.37 13.15
CA LYS A 1011 4.33 45.56 13.18
C LYS A 1011 4.94 45.72 11.78
N LEU A 1012 4.37 45.10 10.75
CA LEU A 1012 4.78 45.29 9.35
C LEU A 1012 4.33 46.63 8.77
N LEU A 1013 3.17 47.15 9.17
CA LEU A 1013 2.54 48.33 8.57
C LEU A 1013 2.89 49.65 9.27
N GLU A 1014 3.09 49.63 10.58
CA GLU A 1014 3.35 50.83 11.38
C GLU A 1014 4.59 51.62 10.94
N PRO A 1015 5.75 51.00 10.60
CA PRO A 1015 6.91 51.72 10.07
C PRO A 1015 6.64 52.49 8.77
N HIS A 1016 5.62 52.09 8.01
CA HIS A 1016 5.21 52.72 6.75
C HIS A 1016 4.01 53.67 6.92
N GLY A 1017 3.61 53.99 8.16
CA GLY A 1017 2.48 54.87 8.43
C GLY A 1017 1.14 54.26 8.01
N MET A 1018 1.01 52.93 8.12
CA MET A 1018 -0.20 52.17 7.80
C MET A 1018 -0.70 51.38 9.02
N LYS A 1019 -1.94 50.90 8.95
CA LYS A 1019 -2.61 50.08 9.96
C LYS A 1019 -3.60 49.12 9.32
N THR A 1020 -3.83 47.98 9.95
CA THR A 1020 -5.01 47.16 9.67
C THR A 1020 -6.26 47.82 10.25
N VAL A 1021 -7.41 47.63 9.60
CA VAL A 1021 -8.72 47.98 10.17
C VAL A 1021 -9.68 46.82 9.93
N THR A 1022 -10.22 46.28 11.02
CA THR A 1022 -11.30 45.29 11.00
C THR A 1022 -12.62 45.98 10.60
N LEU A 1023 -13.43 45.33 9.76
CA LEU A 1023 -14.73 45.83 9.28
C LEU A 1023 -15.93 45.14 9.96
N GLY A 1024 -15.66 44.08 10.71
CA GLY A 1024 -16.61 43.30 11.50
C GLY A 1024 -15.87 42.21 12.27
N ASP A 1025 -16.22 41.99 13.54
CA ASP A 1025 -15.50 41.14 14.50
C ASP A 1025 -16.41 40.21 15.33
N GLY A 1026 -17.69 40.10 14.96
CA GLY A 1026 -18.65 39.18 15.56
C GLY A 1026 -19.60 39.82 16.59
N ASP A 1027 -19.22 40.95 17.18
CA ASP A 1027 -20.12 41.78 18.00
C ASP A 1027 -21.04 42.64 17.12
N HIS A 1028 -20.62 42.93 15.88
CA HIS A 1028 -21.41 43.62 14.85
C HIS A 1028 -22.33 42.67 14.07
N GLY A 1029 -23.56 43.12 13.80
CA GLY A 1029 -24.55 42.37 13.02
C GLY A 1029 -24.23 42.29 11.52
N VAL A 1030 -24.63 41.21 10.85
CA VAL A 1030 -24.27 40.93 9.43
C VAL A 1030 -24.56 42.11 8.48
N ALA A 1031 -25.70 42.80 8.64
CA ALA A 1031 -26.05 43.95 7.82
C ALA A 1031 -25.09 45.15 8.01
N GLU A 1032 -24.54 45.34 9.21
CA GLU A 1032 -23.55 46.37 9.51
C GLU A 1032 -22.18 46.00 8.92
N ASN A 1033 -21.77 44.74 9.07
CA ASN A 1033 -20.56 44.21 8.44
C ASN A 1033 -20.62 44.39 6.91
N PHE A 1034 -21.76 44.08 6.28
CA PHE A 1034 -21.97 44.28 4.85
C PHE A 1034 -21.92 45.76 4.45
N ALA A 1035 -22.47 46.66 5.25
CA ALA A 1035 -22.37 48.11 5.02
C ALA A 1035 -20.90 48.60 5.11
N ASN A 1036 -20.15 48.13 6.10
CA ASN A 1036 -18.74 48.45 6.29
C ASN A 1036 -17.86 47.94 5.13
N ILE A 1037 -18.12 46.71 4.66
CA ILE A 1037 -17.46 46.09 3.50
C ILE A 1037 -17.79 46.86 2.22
N LYS A 1038 -19.06 47.16 1.93
CA LYS A 1038 -19.46 47.95 0.75
C LYS A 1038 -18.89 49.37 0.78
N ALA A 1039 -18.80 50.00 1.95
CA ALA A 1039 -18.15 51.29 2.11
C ALA A 1039 -16.63 51.23 1.87
N ALA A 1040 -15.97 50.11 2.21
CA ALA A 1040 -14.57 49.85 1.88
C ALA A 1040 -14.35 49.68 0.37
N LEU A 1041 -15.15 48.83 -0.27
CA LEU A 1041 -15.10 48.58 -1.71
C LEU A 1041 -15.30 49.89 -2.51
N LYS A 1042 -16.25 50.74 -2.10
CA LYS A 1042 -16.48 52.08 -2.70
C LYS A 1042 -15.30 53.05 -2.56
N ARG A 1043 -14.42 52.89 -1.55
CA ARG A 1043 -13.16 53.66 -1.43
C ARG A 1043 -12.01 53.09 -2.25
N GLY A 1044 -12.22 52.00 -2.99
CA GLY A 1044 -11.15 51.25 -3.66
C GLY A 1044 -10.35 50.36 -2.70
N GLU A 1045 -10.84 50.08 -1.49
CA GLU A 1045 -10.19 49.14 -0.57
C GLU A 1045 -10.53 47.68 -0.98
N ILE A 1046 -9.60 46.73 -0.77
CA ILE A 1046 -9.84 45.29 -0.92
C ILE A 1046 -10.02 44.67 0.45
N VAL A 1047 -11.10 43.91 0.65
CA VAL A 1047 -11.40 43.29 1.93
C VAL A 1047 -10.94 41.84 1.93
N ASN A 1048 -9.90 41.56 2.73
CA ASN A 1048 -9.51 40.19 3.05
C ASN A 1048 -10.54 39.61 4.02
N ALA A 1049 -11.27 38.58 3.58
CA ALA A 1049 -12.31 37.91 4.36
C ALA A 1049 -11.79 36.63 5.06
N GLY A 1050 -10.49 36.34 4.96
CA GLY A 1050 -9.82 35.26 5.66
C GLY A 1050 -9.83 33.92 4.92
N MET A 1051 -10.13 32.85 5.65
CA MET A 1051 -10.01 31.47 5.17
C MET A 1051 -11.35 30.74 5.32
N TYR A 1052 -11.95 30.40 4.19
CA TYR A 1052 -13.24 29.71 4.16
C TYR A 1052 -13.03 28.22 3.94
N ILE A 1053 -13.70 27.43 4.77
CA ILE A 1053 -13.90 26.00 4.58
C ILE A 1053 -15.29 25.87 3.91
N ASP A 1054 -15.40 25.02 2.89
CA ASP A 1054 -16.63 24.69 2.15
C ASP A 1054 -17.16 25.71 1.10
N GLY A 1055 -16.33 26.63 0.58
CA GLY A 1055 -16.62 27.34 -0.69
C GLY A 1055 -16.41 26.46 -1.96
N PRO A 1056 -16.96 26.84 -3.13
CA PRO A 1056 -17.25 25.90 -4.22
C PRO A 1056 -16.19 25.84 -5.33
N VAL A 1057 -15.86 24.62 -5.78
CA VAL A 1057 -15.27 24.43 -7.11
C VAL A 1057 -16.37 24.53 -8.16
N ASN A 1058 -16.52 25.72 -8.75
CA ASN A 1058 -17.32 26.12 -9.93
C ASN A 1058 -18.49 27.10 -9.67
N GLY A 1059 -18.59 27.71 -8.49
CA GLY A 1059 -19.51 28.85 -8.28
C GLY A 1059 -21.00 28.55 -8.30
N GLU A 1060 -21.38 27.28 -8.49
CA GLU A 1060 -22.77 26.83 -8.48
C GLU A 1060 -23.06 25.92 -7.27
N HIS A 1061 -24.26 26.13 -6.70
CA HIS A 1061 -24.96 25.32 -5.67
C HIS A 1061 -24.71 25.69 -4.19
N ARG A 1062 -25.82 25.63 -3.42
CA ARG A 1062 -25.98 26.19 -2.09
C ARG A 1062 -25.55 25.24 -0.97
N ALA A 1063 -25.03 25.82 0.11
CA ALA A 1063 -25.13 25.31 1.49
C ALA A 1063 -24.71 23.84 1.73
N GLY A 1064 -23.42 23.50 1.53
CA GLY A 1064 -22.76 22.36 2.18
C GLY A 1064 -23.01 20.95 1.61
N TYR A 1065 -23.78 20.85 0.53
CA TYR A 1065 -24.09 19.60 -0.15
C TYR A 1065 -23.84 19.72 -1.66
N ASP A 1066 -23.49 18.62 -2.32
CA ASP A 1066 -23.45 18.58 -3.78
C ASP A 1066 -24.86 18.45 -4.40
N LYS A 1067 -24.92 18.49 -5.74
CA LYS A 1067 -26.16 18.33 -6.53
C LYS A 1067 -26.92 17.02 -6.27
N ASP A 1068 -26.24 16.01 -5.72
CA ASP A 1068 -26.76 14.67 -5.43
C ASP A 1068 -27.06 14.51 -3.91
N PHE A 1069 -27.07 15.63 -3.16
CA PHE A 1069 -27.26 15.73 -1.72
C PHE A 1069 -26.25 14.96 -0.85
N ASN A 1070 -25.02 14.74 -1.34
CA ASN A 1070 -23.93 14.27 -0.50
C ASN A 1070 -23.33 15.42 0.29
N LYS A 1071 -23.08 15.22 1.59
CA LYS A 1071 -22.36 16.22 2.40
C LYS A 1071 -20.93 16.36 1.89
N LEU A 1072 -20.56 17.57 1.48
CA LEU A 1072 -19.22 17.87 1.00
C LEU A 1072 -18.20 17.54 2.09
N LYS A 1073 -17.15 16.78 1.74
CA LYS A 1073 -16.04 16.49 2.66
C LYS A 1073 -15.13 17.73 2.70
N PRO A 1074 -14.68 18.19 3.88
CA PRO A 1074 -13.94 19.45 4.01
C PRO A 1074 -12.51 19.35 3.45
N SER A 1075 -12.39 19.44 2.13
CA SER A 1075 -11.12 19.39 1.42
C SER A 1075 -10.54 20.79 1.24
N LYS A 1076 -9.62 21.18 2.14
CA LYS A 1076 -8.69 22.33 1.99
C LYS A 1076 -9.38 23.69 1.80
N GLY A 1077 -9.60 24.42 2.90
CA GLY A 1077 -10.10 25.79 2.83
C GLY A 1077 -9.20 26.73 2.01
N HIS A 1078 -9.83 27.56 1.18
CA HIS A 1078 -9.23 28.53 0.26
C HIS A 1078 -9.25 29.94 0.87
N ARG A 1079 -8.54 30.86 0.22
CA ARG A 1079 -8.48 32.28 0.60
C ARG A 1079 -9.34 33.11 -0.34
N VAL A 1080 -10.11 34.04 0.22
CA VAL A 1080 -11.08 34.85 -0.51
C VAL A 1080 -10.90 36.31 -0.15
N ASP A 1081 -10.60 37.13 -1.16
CA ASP A 1081 -10.55 38.59 -1.05
C ASP A 1081 -11.76 39.17 -1.79
N ILE A 1082 -12.63 39.89 -1.06
CA ILE A 1082 -13.76 40.60 -1.66
C ILE A 1082 -13.22 41.86 -2.34
N ILE A 1083 -13.39 41.92 -3.65
CA ILE A 1083 -12.94 43.03 -4.52
C ILE A 1083 -14.10 43.86 -5.06
N GLY A 1084 -15.34 43.41 -4.95
CA GLY A 1084 -16.49 44.15 -5.43
C GLY A 1084 -17.83 43.63 -4.93
N PHE A 1085 -18.91 44.28 -5.36
CA PHE A 1085 -20.27 43.87 -5.10
C PHE A 1085 -21.22 44.39 -6.21
N ASP A 1086 -22.32 43.67 -6.40
CA ASP A 1086 -23.42 43.97 -7.32
C ASP A 1086 -24.74 43.79 -6.54
N ASP A 1087 -25.30 44.89 -6.01
CA ASP A 1087 -26.53 44.85 -5.20
C ASP A 1087 -27.75 44.47 -6.05
N LYS A 1088 -27.79 44.89 -7.32
CA LYS A 1088 -28.82 44.53 -8.30
C LYS A 1088 -28.94 43.02 -8.52
N ARG A 1089 -27.86 42.25 -8.28
CA ARG A 1089 -27.85 40.78 -8.30
C ARG A 1089 -27.81 40.12 -6.93
N GLY A 1090 -27.55 40.88 -5.86
CA GLY A 1090 -27.30 40.36 -4.52
C GLY A 1090 -25.97 39.60 -4.40
N GLU A 1091 -24.92 40.06 -5.07
CA GLU A 1091 -23.65 39.34 -5.27
C GLU A 1091 -22.42 40.09 -4.70
N TRP A 1092 -21.53 39.34 -4.03
CA TRP A 1092 -20.14 39.69 -3.85
C TRP A 1092 -19.34 39.32 -5.10
N ILE A 1093 -18.39 40.16 -5.48
CA ILE A 1093 -17.38 39.86 -6.49
C ILE A 1093 -16.06 39.63 -5.75
N VAL A 1094 -15.45 38.47 -5.94
CA VAL A 1094 -14.27 38.04 -5.18
C VAL A 1094 -13.15 37.52 -6.08
N ASN A 1095 -11.93 37.62 -5.57
CA ASN A 1095 -10.86 36.70 -5.94
C ASN A 1095 -10.92 35.48 -5.00
N ASP A 1096 -10.62 34.29 -5.51
CA ASP A 1096 -10.63 33.05 -4.73
C ASP A 1096 -9.38 32.22 -5.09
N SER A 1097 -8.66 31.73 -4.08
CA SER A 1097 -7.46 30.91 -4.29
C SER A 1097 -7.77 29.51 -4.85
N ALA A 1098 -9.04 29.12 -4.94
CA ALA A 1098 -9.46 27.94 -5.72
C ALA A 1098 -9.51 28.21 -7.24
N ARG A 1099 -9.40 29.48 -7.68
CA ARG A 1099 -9.37 29.91 -9.09
C ARG A 1099 -8.36 31.05 -9.32
N PRO A 1100 -7.04 30.78 -9.29
CA PRO A 1100 -6.05 31.81 -9.57
C PRO A 1100 -6.29 32.45 -10.96
N ASN A 1101 -6.27 33.78 -10.98
CA ASN A 1101 -6.52 34.65 -12.13
C ASN A 1101 -7.98 34.68 -12.66
N GLN A 1102 -8.99 34.28 -11.86
CA GLN A 1102 -10.40 34.45 -12.19
C GLN A 1102 -11.16 35.20 -11.09
N MET A 1103 -12.06 36.09 -11.49
CA MET A 1103 -13.04 36.70 -10.59
C MET A 1103 -14.29 35.83 -10.50
N ILE A 1104 -14.87 35.70 -9.30
CA ILE A 1104 -16.06 34.88 -9.04
C ILE A 1104 -17.18 35.74 -8.46
N ARG A 1105 -18.43 35.39 -8.79
CA ARG A 1105 -19.64 35.95 -8.20
C ARG A 1105 -20.23 34.96 -7.18
N TYR A 1106 -20.44 35.40 -5.95
CA TYR A 1106 -21.08 34.62 -4.88
C TYR A 1106 -22.26 35.41 -4.31
N LYS A 1107 -23.42 34.79 -4.03
CA LYS A 1107 -24.55 35.52 -3.43
C LYS A 1107 -24.20 35.95 -1.99
N TYR A 1108 -24.73 37.09 -1.54
CA TYR A 1108 -24.45 37.62 -0.20
C TYR A 1108 -24.71 36.65 0.96
N ASN A 1109 -25.68 35.74 0.81
CA ASN A 1109 -26.03 34.77 1.85
C ASN A 1109 -25.28 33.42 1.72
N ASP A 1110 -24.47 33.23 0.67
CA ASP A 1110 -23.71 32.00 0.48
C ASP A 1110 -22.34 32.10 1.19
N TYR A 1111 -21.89 30.98 1.76
CA TYR A 1111 -20.57 30.78 2.40
C TYR A 1111 -20.22 31.72 3.57
N GLU A 1112 -21.19 32.47 4.13
CA GLU A 1112 -20.97 33.45 5.21
C GLU A 1112 -19.92 34.54 4.89
N LEU A 1113 -19.79 34.90 3.61
CA LEU A 1113 -18.82 35.89 3.14
C LEU A 1113 -19.12 37.28 3.69
N GLY A 1114 -18.20 37.82 4.49
CA GLY A 1114 -18.39 39.10 5.20
C GLY A 1114 -19.26 39.04 6.46
N HIS A 1115 -19.74 37.86 6.89
CA HIS A 1115 -20.47 37.72 8.17
C HIS A 1115 -19.55 37.83 9.38
N ARG A 1116 -18.26 37.46 9.22
CA ARG A 1116 -17.25 37.31 10.26
C ARG A 1116 -16.03 38.22 9.99
N TRP A 1117 -14.91 37.96 10.67
CA TRP A 1117 -13.65 38.71 10.57
C TRP A 1117 -13.29 39.10 9.14
N SER A 1118 -13.32 40.41 8.88
CA SER A 1118 -13.06 41.02 7.57
C SER A 1118 -12.11 42.21 7.75
N MET A 1119 -11.08 42.35 6.92
CA MET A 1119 -9.96 43.27 7.17
C MET A 1119 -9.49 44.04 5.92
N VAL A 1120 -9.20 45.33 6.10
CA VAL A 1120 -8.51 46.18 5.12
C VAL A 1120 -7.22 46.77 5.68
N ILE A 1121 -6.35 47.26 4.80
CA ILE A 1121 -5.20 48.10 5.17
C ILE A 1121 -5.56 49.57 4.88
N ARG A 1122 -5.26 50.48 5.80
CA ARG A 1122 -5.41 51.94 5.63
C ARG A 1122 -4.14 52.68 6.05
N LYS A 1123 -3.98 53.91 5.57
CA LYS A 1123 -3.02 54.86 6.15
C LYS A 1123 -3.40 55.17 7.61
N LYS A 1124 -2.42 55.39 8.46
CA LYS A 1124 -2.57 55.55 9.91
C LYS A 1124 -3.25 56.88 10.28
#